data_AF-A0A2D5EJS5-F1
#
_entry.id   AF-A0A2D5EJS5-F1
#
_cell.length_a   1.000
_cell.length_b   1.000
_cell.length_c   1.000
_cell.angle_alpha   90.00
_cell.angle_beta   90.00
_cell.angle_gamma   90.00
#
_symmetry.space_group_name_H-M   'P 1'
#
loop_
_entity.id
_entity.type
_entity.pdbx_description
1 polymer ?
#
loop_
_entity_poly.entity_id
_entity_poly.type
_entity_poly.pdbx_seq_one_letter_code
_entity_poly.pdbx_strand_id
1 'polypeptide(L)'
;MPSHCSSLLCARFRLSSLAVIVALAASGVRAEGAGSSPSAAEIDWRPRSELPPEVAGRLPVFCEGGYLPGTVGGDGAVVPGEGIEGSMPLEASALNARYELDSELYLQGDVRLRQGPFQATGAEARYNQQSGELQLQGPLVSRGEGFLLTGQDANYSTQSGQLDINTATFLLHESELRGEASSLSRVSESQVVISDGMITTCGPGQNDWSIVASDIELDQAEGFGTARHVRLEVLDAPVFYWPYITFPIDDRRKTGFLYPQFGSSSAGSGAYLALPYYLNLAPHYDATLTPQYIHGRGLFTEVEGRYLSQYGESVLQLGYIDNDSAFRDENPGENGERWALDFTTRAAFGGGWSGYGDYSVISDEDYLSDLNRSLEIDQATHLQRRGGVRYYGANQYFETYLSGYQTIPDRIADVDKPYAQLPEVIYGGSLEAGWLEASLESQYTWFYRDNENLTGLDKANGQRLRAIPELALPMRALWGFSRPSVSLDYTRYELDDYTLGDAGFDRTVPVFEWDNGLYFDRRSSLFDLPYNQTLEPRLYYAWADAESDQNYIPDFDTGIRSFRFDQLFRRDRFTGGDRVGDANQLTVALTSRFNDLLTGAERARVSVGQVRYFEDREVDLFGEGASDRSRSPLAGELVLNPIDNLELRSSLLWDHETRKTEEGRSQLIFHSEDYRYLATLGHTYSRPDELEQTDIGTVFPVTDQVSAIGRWVWDSQLDRTVGTLAGLEYNNCCWSFQVVHQNYLTDDEELDTRLLFRIELKGLGGSGGASDNIADAIYGYDERERRRFGNPRR
;
A
#
# COMPACT_ATOMS: atom_id res chain seq x y z
N MET A 1 -57.19 -36.84 0.17
CA MET A 1 -58.25 -37.06 -0.83
C MET A 1 -58.67 -35.69 -1.37
N PRO A 2 -58.86 -35.52 -2.69
CA PRO A 2 -57.98 -35.99 -3.77
C PRO A 2 -57.80 -34.86 -4.85
N SER A 3 -56.66 -34.80 -5.56
CA SER A 3 -56.42 -35.31 -6.94
C SER A 3 -56.73 -34.36 -8.12
N HIS A 4 -55.68 -34.02 -8.89
CA HIS A 4 -55.47 -34.24 -10.35
C HIS A 4 -54.51 -33.16 -10.90
N CYS A 5 -53.28 -33.45 -11.36
CA CYS A 5 -52.79 -34.27 -12.48
C CYS A 5 -52.77 -33.53 -13.85
N SER A 6 -51.56 -33.49 -14.44
CA SER A 6 -51.19 -33.30 -15.87
C SER A 6 -51.21 -31.86 -16.44
N SER A 7 -50.23 -31.40 -17.26
CA SER A 7 -49.02 -32.01 -17.82
C SER A 7 -48.25 -30.99 -18.71
N LEU A 8 -46.95 -31.25 -18.89
CA LEU A 8 -46.11 -31.06 -20.10
C LEU A 8 -45.49 -29.68 -20.44
N LEU A 9 -44.15 -29.60 -20.28
CA LEU A 9 -43.12 -29.27 -21.31
C LEU A 9 -41.76 -29.10 -20.59
N CYS A 10 -40.98 -30.15 -20.32
CA CYS A 10 -40.07 -30.90 -21.21
C CYS A 10 -38.90 -30.07 -21.78
N ALA A 11 -37.76 -30.03 -21.07
CA ALA A 11 -36.42 -29.99 -21.67
C ALA A 11 -35.40 -30.60 -20.68
N ARG A 12 -34.97 -31.83 -20.97
CA ARG A 12 -33.91 -32.55 -20.25
C ARG A 12 -32.55 -32.03 -20.71
N PHE A 13 -31.76 -31.46 -19.80
CA PHE A 13 -30.32 -31.30 -20.02
C PHE A 13 -29.62 -32.65 -19.83
N ARG A 14 -29.08 -33.21 -20.92
CA ARG A 14 -28.20 -34.37 -20.90
C ARG A 14 -26.78 -33.90 -20.56
N LEU A 15 -26.21 -34.42 -19.48
CA LEU A 15 -24.77 -34.54 -19.31
C LEU A 15 -24.24 -35.48 -20.40
N SER A 16 -23.42 -34.97 -21.33
CA SER A 16 -22.57 -35.78 -22.20
C SER A 16 -21.43 -34.93 -22.74
N SER A 17 -20.21 -35.22 -22.27
CA SER A 17 -18.99 -35.27 -23.10
C SER A 17 -18.45 -33.95 -23.68
N LEU A 18 -17.66 -33.21 -22.90
CA LEU A 18 -16.55 -32.41 -23.46
C LEU A 18 -15.27 -33.25 -23.39
N ALA A 19 -15.00 -33.97 -24.47
CA ALA A 19 -13.77 -34.70 -24.69
C ALA A 19 -13.38 -34.51 -26.16
N VAL A 20 -12.85 -33.33 -26.51
CA VAL A 20 -12.12 -33.10 -27.75
C VAL A 20 -11.16 -31.92 -27.51
N ILE A 21 -9.90 -32.21 -27.17
CA ILE A 21 -8.77 -31.39 -27.66
C ILE A 21 -7.81 -32.35 -28.37
N VAL A 22 -7.47 -31.89 -29.57
CA VAL A 22 -6.83 -32.58 -30.68
C VAL A 22 -5.43 -33.06 -30.32
N ALA A 23 -5.20 -34.35 -30.54
CA ALA A 23 -3.88 -34.92 -30.65
C ALA A 23 -3.17 -34.38 -31.89
N LEU A 24 -2.12 -33.59 -31.70
CA LEU A 24 -1.09 -33.35 -32.70
C LEU A 24 0.19 -33.99 -32.18
N ALA A 25 0.39 -35.24 -32.58
CA ALA A 25 1.64 -35.96 -32.42
C ALA A 25 2.68 -35.33 -33.36
N ALA A 26 3.46 -34.38 -32.84
CA ALA A 26 4.76 -34.05 -33.42
C ALA A 26 5.79 -34.99 -32.77
N SER A 27 6.09 -36.06 -33.49
CA SER A 27 7.25 -36.91 -33.23
C SER A 27 8.53 -36.10 -33.46
N GLY A 28 8.96 -35.35 -32.46
CA GLY A 28 10.32 -34.84 -32.35
C GLY A 28 11.23 -35.99 -31.96
N VAL A 29 12.07 -36.42 -32.90
CA VAL A 29 13.18 -37.34 -32.63
C VAL A 29 14.06 -36.68 -31.57
N ARG A 30 14.03 -37.19 -30.33
CA ARG A 30 15.06 -36.89 -29.33
C ARG A 30 16.38 -37.38 -29.91
N ALA A 31 17.28 -36.44 -30.22
CA ALA A 31 18.69 -36.77 -30.35
C ALA A 31 19.17 -37.20 -28.95
N GLU A 32 19.35 -38.50 -28.76
CA GLU A 32 20.06 -39.05 -27.60
C GLU A 32 21.53 -38.63 -27.70
N GLY A 33 21.87 -37.62 -26.90
CA GLY A 33 23.20 -37.06 -26.79
C GLY A 33 23.18 -35.73 -26.05
N ALA A 34 22.61 -35.70 -24.84
CA ALA A 34 22.64 -34.53 -23.96
C ALA A 34 23.12 -34.99 -22.58
N GLY A 35 24.24 -34.44 -22.10
CA GLY A 35 24.65 -34.59 -20.71
C GLY A 35 23.52 -34.12 -19.78
N SER A 36 23.34 -34.82 -18.68
CA SER A 36 22.24 -34.60 -17.73
C SER A 36 22.27 -33.17 -17.18
N SER A 37 21.14 -32.47 -17.24
CA SER A 37 20.93 -31.23 -16.47
C SER A 37 21.25 -31.47 -15.00
N PRO A 38 21.86 -30.49 -14.29
CA PRO A 38 22.22 -30.66 -12.89
C PRO A 38 20.95 -30.92 -12.06
N SER A 39 21.08 -31.80 -11.09
CA SER A 39 20.03 -32.10 -10.12
C SER A 39 19.71 -30.88 -9.25
N ALA A 40 18.51 -30.83 -8.68
CA ALA A 40 18.09 -29.77 -7.78
C ALA A 40 19.10 -29.51 -6.63
N ALA A 41 19.70 -30.58 -6.09
CA ALA A 41 20.71 -30.47 -5.04
C ALA A 41 22.05 -29.91 -5.53
N GLU A 42 22.42 -30.14 -6.80
CA GLU A 42 23.63 -29.58 -7.41
C GLU A 42 23.50 -28.08 -7.66
N ILE A 43 22.27 -27.58 -7.81
CA ILE A 43 21.95 -26.15 -7.88
C ILE A 43 21.50 -25.56 -6.52
N ASP A 44 21.93 -26.13 -5.40
CA ASP A 44 21.64 -25.65 -4.04
C ASP A 44 20.15 -25.59 -3.64
N TRP A 45 19.25 -26.14 -4.44
CA TRP A 45 17.84 -26.20 -4.10
C TRP A 45 17.57 -27.35 -3.13
N ARG A 46 16.80 -27.05 -2.08
CA ARG A 46 16.40 -28.03 -1.06
C ARG A 46 14.90 -28.00 -0.87
N PRO A 47 14.25 -29.18 -0.73
CA PRO A 47 12.88 -29.25 -0.26
C PRO A 47 12.74 -28.53 1.09
N ARG A 48 11.56 -27.95 1.36
CA ARG A 48 11.29 -27.22 2.60
C ARG A 48 11.60 -28.05 3.86
N SER A 49 11.38 -29.36 3.81
CA SER A 49 11.68 -30.28 4.91
C SER A 49 13.18 -30.43 5.24
N GLU A 50 14.05 -30.07 4.31
CA GLU A 50 15.52 -30.13 4.46
C GLU A 50 16.14 -28.77 4.77
N LEU A 51 15.36 -27.68 4.73
CA LEU A 51 15.83 -26.34 5.03
C LEU A 51 15.95 -26.10 6.55
N PRO A 52 16.92 -25.29 7.00
CA PRO A 52 16.98 -24.83 8.38
C PRO A 52 15.65 -24.18 8.80
N PRO A 53 15.16 -24.38 10.04
CA PRO A 53 13.87 -23.85 10.48
C PRO A 53 13.71 -22.33 10.28
N GLU A 54 14.80 -21.57 10.43
CA GLU A 54 14.81 -20.12 10.22
C GLU A 54 14.58 -19.73 8.76
N VAL A 55 15.11 -20.50 7.81
CA VAL A 55 14.94 -20.27 6.36
C VAL A 55 13.57 -20.78 5.92
N ALA A 56 13.20 -21.98 6.37
CA ALA A 56 11.89 -22.57 6.10
C ALA A 56 10.72 -21.73 6.66
N GLY A 57 10.94 -21.01 7.77
CA GLY A 57 9.94 -20.13 8.37
C GLY A 57 9.71 -18.83 7.59
N ARG A 58 10.67 -18.41 6.76
CA ARG A 58 10.54 -17.22 5.89
C ARG A 58 9.85 -17.52 4.56
N LEU A 59 9.91 -18.78 4.10
CA LEU A 59 9.27 -19.18 2.86
C LEU A 59 7.74 -19.25 3.00
N PRO A 60 6.97 -18.67 2.07
CA PRO A 60 5.52 -18.83 2.06
C PRO A 60 5.12 -20.31 2.03
N VAL A 61 3.99 -20.68 2.63
CA VAL A 61 3.61 -22.10 2.79
C VAL A 61 3.41 -22.81 1.45
N PHE A 62 2.99 -22.10 0.41
CA PHE A 62 2.89 -22.63 -0.97
C PHE A 62 4.23 -22.95 -1.63
N CYS A 63 5.36 -22.61 -1.00
CA CYS A 63 6.68 -22.93 -1.50
C CYS A 63 7.19 -24.28 -1.02
N GLU A 64 7.44 -25.16 -1.99
CA GLU A 64 7.89 -26.54 -1.79
C GLU A 64 9.35 -26.63 -1.33
N GLY A 65 10.13 -25.57 -1.52
CA GLY A 65 11.54 -25.50 -1.17
C GLY A 65 12.14 -24.14 -1.51
N GLY A 66 13.44 -24.02 -1.33
CA GLY A 66 14.20 -22.79 -1.57
C GLY A 66 15.68 -23.09 -1.76
N TYR A 67 16.44 -22.06 -2.15
CA TYR A 67 17.87 -22.20 -2.37
C TYR A 67 18.65 -21.95 -1.07
N LEU A 68 19.52 -22.89 -0.71
CA LEU A 68 20.39 -22.78 0.44
C LEU A 68 21.85 -22.73 -0.05
N PRO A 69 22.55 -21.59 0.06
CA PRO A 69 23.94 -21.50 -0.35
C PRO A 69 24.77 -22.56 0.36
N GLY A 70 25.54 -23.34 -0.41
CA GLY A 70 26.55 -24.22 0.17
C GLY A 70 27.56 -23.40 0.98
N THR A 71 27.98 -23.89 2.15
CA THR A 71 29.03 -23.24 2.93
C THR A 71 30.33 -23.22 2.12
N VAL A 72 30.79 -22.03 1.74
CA VAL A 72 32.14 -21.85 1.21
C VAL A 72 33.11 -22.26 2.32
N GLY A 73 33.79 -23.38 2.15
CA GLY A 73 34.76 -23.87 3.13
C GLY A 73 35.94 -22.91 3.22
N GLY A 74 36.02 -22.15 4.31
CA GLY A 74 37.21 -21.39 4.70
C GLY A 74 36.90 -19.99 5.24
N ASP A 75 37.27 -19.74 6.49
CA ASP A 75 37.23 -18.44 7.16
C ASP A 75 37.75 -17.29 6.27
N GLY A 76 36.97 -16.23 6.16
CA GLY A 76 37.41 -14.94 5.63
C GLY A 76 36.33 -14.17 4.90
N ALA A 77 35.59 -13.33 5.61
CA ALA A 77 34.83 -12.23 5.00
C ALA A 77 35.81 -11.28 4.30
N VAL A 78 35.62 -11.03 2.99
CA VAL A 78 36.34 -9.97 2.27
C VAL A 78 35.35 -9.25 1.35
N VAL A 79 35.17 -7.96 1.64
CA VAL A 79 34.39 -6.94 0.91
C VAL A 79 34.94 -6.79 -0.53
N PRO A 80 34.12 -6.53 -1.56
CA PRO A 80 34.62 -6.13 -2.87
C PRO A 80 35.16 -4.70 -2.77
N GLY A 81 36.47 -4.59 -2.59
CA GLY A 81 37.25 -3.37 -2.77
C GLY A 81 38.12 -3.49 -4.01
N GLU A 82 38.15 -2.43 -4.80
CA GLU A 82 38.91 -2.26 -6.04
C GLU A 82 40.28 -2.98 -6.05
N GLY A 83 40.47 -3.82 -7.08
CA GLY A 83 41.77 -4.11 -7.65
C GLY A 83 42.62 -5.17 -6.96
N ILE A 84 42.37 -6.45 -7.24
CA ILE A 84 43.43 -7.48 -7.36
C ILE A 84 43.03 -8.49 -8.45
N GLU A 85 43.11 -8.09 -9.72
CA GLU A 85 43.09 -9.02 -10.86
C GLU A 85 44.53 -9.51 -11.16
N GLY A 86 44.64 -10.79 -11.57
CA GLY A 86 45.78 -11.32 -12.32
C GLY A 86 47.05 -11.79 -11.58
N SER A 87 47.24 -11.49 -10.29
CA SER A 87 48.52 -11.79 -9.59
C SER A 87 48.46 -12.89 -8.51
N MET A 88 47.28 -13.44 -8.21
CA MET A 88 47.16 -14.55 -7.28
C MET A 88 47.52 -15.88 -7.97
N PRO A 89 48.35 -16.72 -7.34
CA PRO A 89 48.73 -18.00 -7.93
C PRO A 89 47.49 -18.89 -8.11
N LEU A 90 47.40 -19.56 -9.26
CA LEU A 90 46.43 -20.63 -9.47
C LEU A 90 46.86 -21.84 -8.66
N GLU A 91 46.09 -22.17 -7.63
CA GLU A 91 46.27 -23.38 -6.85
C GLU A 91 45.46 -24.50 -7.49
N ALA A 92 46.09 -25.65 -7.72
CA ALA A 92 45.45 -26.81 -8.31
C ALA A 92 45.73 -28.07 -7.47
N SER A 93 44.68 -28.85 -7.19
CA SER A 93 44.77 -30.13 -6.51
C SER A 93 43.92 -31.18 -7.22
N ALA A 94 44.35 -32.44 -7.22
CA ALA A 94 43.62 -33.57 -7.77
C ALA A 94 44.12 -34.87 -7.12
N LEU A 95 43.39 -35.97 -7.30
CA LEU A 95 43.80 -37.30 -6.86
C LEU A 95 45.04 -37.79 -7.61
N ASN A 96 45.11 -37.50 -8.92
CA ASN A 96 46.27 -37.80 -9.75
C ASN A 96 46.71 -36.55 -10.52
N ALA A 97 48.03 -36.30 -10.55
CA ALA A 97 48.63 -35.23 -11.32
C ALA A 97 49.82 -35.78 -12.12
N ARG A 98 49.83 -35.53 -13.43
CA ARG A 98 50.96 -35.78 -14.33
C ARG A 98 51.46 -34.44 -14.85
N TYR A 99 52.70 -34.11 -14.51
CA TYR A 99 53.35 -32.88 -14.96
C TYR A 99 54.45 -33.22 -15.97
N GLU A 100 54.31 -32.71 -17.18
CA GLU A 100 55.35 -32.75 -18.21
C GLU A 100 55.95 -31.34 -18.34
N LEU A 101 57.26 -31.23 -18.04
CA LEU A 101 57.98 -29.97 -18.12
C LEU A 101 57.81 -29.33 -19.50
N ASP A 102 57.50 -28.03 -19.52
CA ASP A 102 57.36 -27.19 -20.72
C ASP A 102 56.31 -27.68 -21.75
N SER A 103 55.39 -28.56 -21.33
CA SER A 103 54.36 -29.15 -22.19
C SER A 103 52.97 -29.05 -21.56
N GLU A 104 52.60 -29.98 -20.68
CA GLU A 104 51.23 -30.16 -20.21
C GLU A 104 51.20 -30.53 -18.71
N LEU A 105 50.26 -29.96 -17.97
CA LEU A 105 49.84 -30.44 -16.66
C LEU A 105 48.47 -31.12 -16.80
N TYR A 106 48.42 -32.42 -16.55
CA TYR A 106 47.19 -33.22 -16.58
C TYR A 106 46.78 -33.60 -15.16
N LEU A 107 45.56 -33.24 -14.77
CA LEU A 107 44.96 -33.50 -13.47
C LEU A 107 43.72 -34.39 -13.64
N GLN A 108 43.57 -35.42 -12.81
CA GLN A 108 42.45 -36.36 -12.89
C GLN A 108 41.94 -36.77 -11.51
N GLY A 109 40.61 -36.72 -11.35
CA GLY A 109 39.87 -37.11 -10.16
C GLY A 109 39.85 -36.03 -9.08
N ASP A 110 38.65 -35.58 -8.68
CA ASP A 110 38.41 -34.50 -7.71
C ASP A 110 39.34 -33.30 -7.94
N VAL A 111 39.35 -32.81 -9.19
CA VAL A 111 40.17 -31.65 -9.55
C VAL A 111 39.54 -30.43 -8.90
N ARG A 112 40.34 -29.67 -8.16
CA ARG A 112 39.96 -28.41 -7.55
C ARG A 112 40.97 -27.35 -7.92
N LEU A 113 40.48 -26.27 -8.48
CA LEU A 113 41.23 -25.11 -8.88
C LEU A 113 40.76 -23.92 -8.06
N ARG A 114 41.71 -23.13 -7.58
CA ARG A 114 41.41 -21.92 -6.81
C ARG A 114 42.32 -20.79 -7.26
N GLN A 115 41.72 -19.65 -7.57
CA GLN A 115 42.45 -18.42 -7.85
C GLN A 115 41.72 -17.25 -7.19
N GLY A 116 42.26 -16.77 -6.06
CA GLY A 116 41.57 -15.78 -5.24
C GLY A 116 40.22 -16.30 -4.71
N PRO A 117 39.11 -15.54 -4.89
CA PRO A 117 37.77 -15.98 -4.49
C PRO A 117 37.15 -17.01 -5.44
N PHE A 118 37.69 -17.16 -6.66
CA PHE A 118 37.15 -18.09 -7.65
C PHE A 118 37.60 -19.52 -7.34
N GLN A 119 36.64 -20.42 -7.19
CA GLN A 119 36.88 -21.85 -7.03
C GLN A 119 36.15 -22.59 -8.14
N ALA A 120 36.81 -23.56 -8.77
CA ALA A 120 36.21 -24.44 -9.75
C ALA A 120 36.58 -25.89 -9.45
N THR A 121 35.61 -26.80 -9.52
CA THR A 121 35.84 -28.24 -9.40
C THR A 121 35.47 -28.97 -10.69
N GLY A 122 36.10 -30.12 -10.96
CA GLY A 122 35.86 -30.92 -12.16
C GLY A 122 36.42 -32.34 -12.07
N ALA A 123 36.15 -33.15 -13.09
CA ALA A 123 36.63 -34.53 -13.18
C ALA A 123 38.06 -34.62 -13.71
N GLU A 124 38.38 -33.82 -14.74
CA GLU A 124 39.71 -33.74 -15.36
C GLU A 124 40.06 -32.29 -15.70
N ALA A 125 41.35 -31.95 -15.63
CA ALA A 125 41.85 -30.68 -16.15
C ALA A 125 43.17 -30.87 -16.91
N ARG A 126 43.30 -30.16 -18.03
CA ARG A 126 44.51 -30.14 -18.87
C ARG A 126 44.98 -28.71 -19.02
N TYR A 127 46.21 -28.42 -18.60
CA TYR A 127 46.81 -27.11 -18.76
C TYR A 127 48.01 -27.19 -19.69
N ASN A 128 47.92 -26.52 -20.84
CA ASN A 128 49.01 -26.38 -21.79
C ASN A 128 49.89 -25.19 -21.41
N GLN A 129 51.14 -25.46 -21.05
CA GLN A 129 52.07 -24.42 -20.57
C GLN A 129 52.54 -23.47 -21.69
N GLN A 130 52.47 -23.89 -22.96
CA GLN A 130 52.91 -23.07 -24.09
C GLN A 130 51.81 -22.10 -24.55
N SER A 131 50.57 -22.57 -24.70
CA SER A 131 49.44 -21.73 -25.08
C SER A 131 48.79 -21.01 -23.89
N GLY A 132 49.03 -21.48 -22.67
CA GLY A 132 48.35 -20.98 -21.46
C GLY A 132 46.87 -21.38 -21.41
N GLU A 133 46.43 -22.33 -22.22
CA GLU A 133 45.05 -22.84 -22.24
C GLU A 133 44.84 -23.91 -21.17
N LEU A 134 43.78 -23.76 -20.40
CA LEU A 134 43.29 -24.69 -19.40
C LEU A 134 41.95 -25.24 -19.87
N GLN A 135 41.88 -26.54 -20.09
CA GLN A 135 40.64 -27.25 -20.39
C GLN A 135 40.19 -28.00 -19.14
N LEU A 136 38.96 -27.76 -18.72
CA LEU A 136 38.32 -28.40 -17.58
C LEU A 136 37.15 -29.23 -18.09
N GLN A 137 37.14 -30.52 -17.76
CA GLN A 137 36.01 -31.39 -18.04
C GLN A 137 35.22 -31.66 -16.75
N GLY A 138 33.92 -31.43 -16.85
CA GLY A 138 32.96 -31.45 -15.77
C GLY A 138 32.39 -32.82 -15.40
N PRO A 139 31.42 -32.85 -14.47
CA PRO A 139 30.59 -31.72 -14.04
C PRO A 139 31.39 -30.61 -13.34
N LEU A 140 31.29 -29.39 -13.87
CA LEU A 140 31.96 -28.20 -13.36
C LEU A 140 31.08 -27.49 -12.36
N VAL A 141 31.66 -27.06 -11.24
CA VAL A 141 30.96 -26.23 -10.26
C VAL A 141 31.87 -25.08 -9.87
N SER A 142 31.36 -23.86 -10.00
CA SER A 142 31.98 -22.62 -9.55
C SER A 142 31.05 -21.90 -8.58
N ARG A 143 31.61 -21.47 -7.44
CA ARG A 143 30.87 -20.82 -6.35
C ARG A 143 31.53 -19.49 -6.02
N GLY A 144 30.73 -18.46 -5.83
CA GLY A 144 31.15 -17.17 -5.29
C GLY A 144 30.14 -16.60 -4.30
N GLU A 145 30.31 -15.34 -3.90
CA GLU A 145 29.36 -14.68 -3.00
C GLU A 145 28.03 -14.45 -3.73
N GLY A 146 26.96 -15.14 -3.28
CA GLY A 146 25.61 -14.97 -3.81
C GLY A 146 25.33 -15.60 -5.18
N PHE A 147 26.28 -16.32 -5.79
CA PHE A 147 26.07 -17.01 -7.06
C PHE A 147 26.65 -18.43 -7.12
N LEU A 148 26.03 -19.27 -7.94
CA LEU A 148 26.46 -20.62 -8.29
C LEU A 148 26.43 -20.78 -9.81
N LEU A 149 27.48 -21.34 -10.38
CA LEU A 149 27.62 -21.61 -11.81
C LEU A 149 28.04 -23.07 -12.01
N THR A 150 27.37 -23.79 -12.90
CA THR A 150 27.74 -25.16 -13.29
C THR A 150 27.88 -25.30 -14.80
N GLY A 151 28.60 -26.32 -15.27
CA GLY A 151 28.81 -26.56 -16.70
C GLY A 151 29.35 -27.96 -17.01
N GLN A 152 29.30 -28.38 -18.28
CA GLN A 152 29.82 -29.69 -18.70
C GLN A 152 31.32 -29.67 -19.00
N ASP A 153 31.81 -28.60 -19.60
CA ASP A 153 33.21 -28.38 -19.91
C ASP A 153 33.49 -26.89 -20.03
N ALA A 154 34.74 -26.51 -19.76
CA ALA A 154 35.17 -25.13 -19.77
C ALA A 154 36.58 -25.00 -20.35
N ASN A 155 36.77 -23.99 -21.17
CA ASN A 155 38.07 -23.58 -21.68
C ASN A 155 38.42 -22.22 -21.06
N TYR A 156 39.60 -22.12 -20.46
CA TYR A 156 40.09 -20.91 -19.83
C TYR A 156 41.48 -20.56 -20.38
N SER A 157 41.66 -19.32 -20.82
CA SER A 157 42.96 -18.80 -21.25
C SER A 157 43.59 -18.01 -20.10
N THR A 158 44.70 -18.52 -19.56
CA THR A 158 45.47 -17.81 -18.52
C THR A 158 46.16 -16.54 -19.04
N GLN A 159 46.30 -16.39 -20.37
CA GLN A 159 46.92 -15.21 -20.99
C GLN A 159 45.93 -14.07 -21.21
N SER A 160 44.72 -14.38 -21.71
CA SER A 160 43.69 -13.38 -22.03
C SER A 160 42.60 -13.25 -20.97
N GLY A 161 42.51 -14.17 -20.01
CA GLY A 161 41.43 -14.24 -19.03
C GLY A 161 40.09 -14.72 -19.61
N GLN A 162 40.06 -15.10 -20.90
CA GLN A 162 38.86 -15.59 -21.57
C GLN A 162 38.42 -16.93 -20.98
N LEU A 163 37.13 -17.07 -20.71
CA LEU A 163 36.51 -18.27 -20.15
C LEU A 163 35.28 -18.63 -20.98
N ASP A 164 35.27 -19.81 -21.57
CA ASP A 164 34.11 -20.33 -22.32
C ASP A 164 33.61 -21.60 -21.62
N ILE A 165 32.33 -21.62 -21.23
CA ILE A 165 31.67 -22.74 -20.56
C ILE A 165 30.53 -23.24 -21.46
N ASN A 166 30.52 -24.54 -21.73
CA ASN A 166 29.46 -25.19 -22.49
C ASN A 166 28.38 -25.77 -21.57
N THR A 167 27.11 -25.63 -21.97
CA THR A 167 25.93 -26.04 -21.21
C THR A 167 25.96 -25.51 -19.78
N ALA A 168 25.93 -24.18 -19.65
CA ALA A 168 26.05 -23.51 -18.37
C ALA A 168 24.68 -23.44 -17.65
N THR A 169 24.68 -23.63 -16.34
CA THR A 169 23.53 -23.27 -15.49
C THR A 169 24.00 -22.30 -14.42
N PHE A 170 23.23 -21.26 -14.13
CA PHE A 170 23.56 -20.30 -13.10
C PHE A 170 22.39 -20.10 -12.13
N LEU A 171 22.72 -19.72 -10.90
CA LEU A 171 21.78 -19.36 -9.85
C LEU A 171 22.32 -18.13 -9.12
N LEU A 172 21.46 -17.14 -8.95
CA LEU A 172 21.65 -16.00 -8.06
C LEU A 172 20.81 -16.25 -6.80
N HIS A 173 21.46 -16.40 -5.65
CA HIS A 173 20.79 -16.82 -4.42
C HIS A 173 19.86 -15.74 -3.86
N GLU A 174 20.23 -14.46 -3.94
CA GLU A 174 19.45 -13.37 -3.34
C GLU A 174 18.12 -13.15 -4.05
N SER A 175 18.12 -13.15 -5.39
CA SER A 175 16.93 -12.97 -6.22
C SER A 175 16.20 -14.28 -6.52
N GLU A 176 16.67 -15.41 -6.01
CA GLU A 176 16.22 -16.78 -6.35
C GLU A 176 16.10 -17.01 -7.87
N LEU A 177 16.95 -16.35 -8.66
CA LEU A 177 16.90 -16.39 -10.12
C LEU A 177 17.84 -17.48 -10.62
N ARG A 178 17.30 -18.47 -11.32
CA ARG A 178 18.10 -19.47 -12.02
C ARG A 178 18.03 -19.28 -13.52
N GLY A 179 19.05 -19.78 -14.20
CA GLY A 179 19.07 -19.82 -15.64
C GLY A 179 19.93 -20.92 -16.21
N GLU A 180 19.74 -21.15 -17.50
CA GLU A 180 20.43 -22.15 -18.31
C GLU A 180 20.87 -21.49 -19.62
N ALA A 181 22.00 -21.93 -20.18
CA ALA A 181 22.54 -21.40 -21.42
C ALA A 181 23.28 -22.47 -22.22
N SER A 182 23.22 -22.40 -23.55
CA SER A 182 23.99 -23.30 -24.41
C SER A 182 25.50 -23.05 -24.27
N SER A 183 25.88 -21.78 -24.15
CA SER A 183 27.25 -21.39 -23.78
C SER A 183 27.27 -20.08 -22.99
N LEU A 184 28.27 -19.94 -22.13
CA LEU A 184 28.60 -18.72 -21.40
C LEU A 184 30.07 -18.41 -21.61
N SER A 185 30.36 -17.25 -22.19
CA SER A 185 31.70 -16.85 -22.63
C SER A 185 32.07 -15.49 -22.02
N ARG A 186 33.07 -15.43 -21.14
CA ARG A 186 33.72 -14.17 -20.73
C ARG A 186 34.76 -13.83 -21.79
N VAL A 187 34.41 -12.93 -22.71
CA VAL A 187 35.28 -12.50 -23.83
C VAL A 187 36.31 -11.45 -23.42
N SER A 188 36.04 -10.68 -22.35
CA SER A 188 37.00 -9.74 -21.76
C SER A 188 36.74 -9.57 -20.26
N GLU A 189 37.55 -8.76 -19.56
CA GLU A 189 37.41 -8.58 -18.11
C GLU A 189 35.99 -8.14 -17.70
N SER A 190 35.34 -7.29 -18.51
CA SER A 190 34.02 -6.71 -18.20
C SER A 190 32.88 -7.25 -19.07
N GLN A 191 33.13 -8.14 -20.03
CA GLN A 191 32.13 -8.55 -21.02
C GLN A 191 31.87 -10.06 -20.96
N VAL A 192 30.60 -10.42 -20.75
CA VAL A 192 30.12 -11.80 -20.74
C VAL A 192 29.04 -11.96 -21.81
N VAL A 193 29.16 -12.98 -22.65
CA VAL A 193 28.19 -13.34 -23.68
C VAL A 193 27.57 -14.67 -23.32
N ILE A 194 26.24 -14.74 -23.30
CA ILE A 194 25.45 -15.93 -23.02
C ILE A 194 24.63 -16.22 -24.28
N SER A 195 24.80 -17.41 -24.84
CA SER A 195 24.03 -17.86 -26.02
C SER A 195 22.91 -18.82 -25.59
N ASP A 196 21.75 -18.68 -26.24
CA ASP A 196 20.52 -19.41 -25.95
C ASP A 196 20.22 -19.47 -24.43
N GLY A 197 20.21 -18.30 -23.81
CA GLY A 197 19.99 -18.14 -22.38
C GLY A 197 18.51 -18.20 -22.01
N MET A 198 18.20 -18.85 -20.89
CA MET A 198 16.89 -18.94 -20.27
C MET A 198 17.00 -18.51 -18.81
N ILE A 199 16.05 -17.72 -18.31
CA ILE A 199 15.94 -17.37 -16.88
C ILE A 199 14.53 -17.60 -16.34
N THR A 200 14.44 -17.98 -15.07
CA THR A 200 13.18 -18.12 -14.33
C THR A 200 13.43 -18.03 -12.82
N THR A 201 12.43 -17.60 -12.06
CA THR A 201 12.41 -17.73 -10.58
C THR A 201 11.66 -18.98 -10.11
N CYS A 202 11.10 -19.76 -11.04
CA CYS A 202 10.46 -21.02 -10.70
C CYS A 202 11.49 -22.05 -10.20
N GLY A 203 11.06 -22.91 -9.27
CA GLY A 203 11.88 -23.99 -8.74
C GLY A 203 12.36 -24.97 -9.83
N PRO A 204 13.37 -25.80 -9.55
CA PRO A 204 13.88 -26.77 -10.52
C PRO A 204 12.81 -27.76 -10.99
N GLY A 205 12.86 -28.11 -12.27
CA GLY A 205 11.93 -29.08 -12.88
C GLY A 205 10.53 -28.55 -13.20
N GLN A 206 10.24 -27.28 -12.89
CA GLN A 206 8.99 -26.60 -13.23
C GLN A 206 9.31 -25.22 -13.83
N ASN A 207 8.95 -25.03 -15.10
CA ASN A 207 9.14 -23.76 -15.83
C ASN A 207 7.76 -23.19 -16.20
N ASP A 208 6.97 -22.79 -15.20
CA ASP A 208 5.64 -22.20 -15.46
C ASP A 208 5.73 -20.94 -16.32
N TRP A 209 6.80 -20.17 -16.11
CA TRP A 209 7.22 -19.12 -17.01
C TRP A 209 8.75 -19.08 -17.11
N SER A 210 9.24 -18.58 -18.24
CA SER A 210 10.65 -18.28 -18.43
C SER A 210 10.85 -17.14 -19.44
N ILE A 211 12.00 -16.48 -19.33
CA ILE A 211 12.45 -15.52 -20.34
C ILE A 211 13.60 -16.17 -21.08
N VAL A 212 13.46 -16.32 -22.40
CA VAL A 212 14.45 -16.97 -23.27
C VAL A 212 14.98 -15.95 -24.26
N ALA A 213 16.29 -15.91 -24.47
CA ALA A 213 16.96 -15.03 -25.43
C ALA A 213 18.02 -15.79 -26.21
N SER A 214 18.20 -15.48 -27.50
CA SER A 214 19.24 -16.14 -28.31
C SER A 214 20.64 -15.65 -27.94
N ASP A 215 20.75 -14.37 -27.61
CA ASP A 215 22.02 -13.72 -27.31
C ASP A 215 21.82 -12.73 -26.18
N ILE A 216 22.57 -12.90 -25.09
CA ILE A 216 22.62 -11.98 -23.96
C ILE A 216 24.06 -11.53 -23.78
N GLU A 217 24.28 -10.23 -23.73
CA GLU A 217 25.58 -9.60 -23.56
C GLU A 217 25.55 -8.77 -22.28
N LEU A 218 26.37 -9.11 -21.31
CA LEU A 218 26.50 -8.39 -20.05
C LEU A 218 27.77 -7.56 -20.10
N ASP A 219 27.63 -6.25 -20.01
CA ASP A 219 28.74 -5.30 -19.90
C ASP A 219 28.79 -4.76 -18.46
N GLN A 220 29.75 -5.27 -17.68
CA GLN A 220 29.97 -4.88 -16.29
C GLN A 220 30.58 -3.48 -16.16
N ALA A 221 31.34 -3.04 -17.16
CA ALA A 221 31.92 -1.70 -17.15
C ALA A 221 30.81 -0.64 -17.32
N GLU A 222 29.85 -0.90 -18.21
CA GLU A 222 28.68 -0.03 -18.37
C GLU A 222 27.57 -0.28 -17.35
N GLY A 223 27.48 -1.48 -16.78
CA GLY A 223 26.47 -1.87 -15.78
C GLY A 223 25.17 -2.35 -16.38
N PHE A 224 25.19 -2.82 -17.63
CA PHE A 224 23.99 -3.18 -18.36
C PHE A 224 24.14 -4.51 -19.10
N GLY A 225 23.04 -5.27 -19.14
CA GLY A 225 22.85 -6.42 -20.01
C GLY A 225 21.99 -6.06 -21.23
N THR A 226 22.34 -6.58 -22.42
CA THR A 226 21.55 -6.49 -23.64
C THR A 226 21.14 -7.90 -24.06
N ALA A 227 19.84 -8.16 -24.23
CA ALA A 227 19.35 -9.44 -24.72
C ALA A 227 18.63 -9.27 -26.06
N ARG A 228 18.83 -10.20 -26.99
CA ARG A 228 18.23 -10.21 -28.34
C ARG A 228 17.29 -11.38 -28.52
N HIS A 229 16.28 -11.18 -29.36
CA HIS A 229 15.23 -12.16 -29.66
C HIS A 229 14.58 -12.74 -28.39
N VAL A 230 14.31 -11.87 -27.44
CA VAL A 230 13.78 -12.25 -26.13
C VAL A 230 12.34 -12.69 -26.27
N ARG A 231 11.99 -13.80 -25.64
CA ARG A 231 10.64 -14.35 -25.58
C ARG A 231 10.24 -14.56 -24.13
N LEU A 232 9.06 -14.10 -23.76
CA LEU A 232 8.39 -14.58 -22.56
C LEU A 232 7.66 -15.86 -22.95
N GLU A 233 8.03 -16.97 -22.34
CA GLU A 233 7.43 -18.28 -22.54
C GLU A 233 6.62 -18.63 -21.29
N VAL A 234 5.35 -18.99 -21.47
CA VAL A 234 4.50 -19.58 -20.42
C VAL A 234 4.43 -21.06 -20.72
N LEU A 235 4.91 -21.88 -19.79
CA LEU A 235 5.32 -23.25 -20.09
C LEU A 235 6.28 -23.24 -21.29
N ASP A 236 5.96 -23.98 -22.34
CA ASP A 236 6.75 -24.04 -23.59
C ASP A 236 6.18 -23.15 -24.71
N ALA A 237 5.20 -22.28 -24.40
CA ALA A 237 4.52 -21.45 -25.39
C ALA A 237 5.01 -19.99 -25.32
N PRO A 238 5.61 -19.44 -26.39
CA PRO A 238 5.99 -18.03 -26.43
C PRO A 238 4.74 -17.15 -26.51
N VAL A 239 4.53 -16.32 -25.47
CA VAL A 239 3.38 -15.40 -25.37
C VAL A 239 3.73 -13.98 -25.77
N PHE A 240 5.01 -13.59 -25.64
CA PHE A 240 5.48 -12.26 -26.02
C PHE A 240 6.90 -12.32 -26.61
N TYR A 241 7.21 -11.41 -27.54
CA TYR A 241 8.52 -11.32 -28.19
C TYR A 241 9.02 -9.88 -28.22
N TRP A 242 10.29 -9.69 -27.83
CA TRP A 242 11.05 -8.46 -28.01
C TRP A 242 12.26 -8.71 -28.93
N PRO A 243 12.46 -7.89 -29.99
CA PRO A 243 13.65 -8.00 -30.82
C PRO A 243 14.94 -7.77 -30.04
N TYR A 244 14.92 -6.83 -29.09
CA TYR A 244 16.01 -6.56 -28.15
C TYR A 244 15.46 -5.90 -26.88
N ILE A 245 16.09 -6.18 -25.75
CA ILE A 245 15.87 -5.48 -24.47
C ILE A 245 17.21 -5.15 -23.82
N THR A 246 17.21 -4.18 -22.93
CA THR A 246 18.40 -3.82 -22.15
C THR A 246 18.00 -3.63 -20.70
N PHE A 247 18.77 -4.19 -19.78
CA PHE A 247 18.46 -4.21 -18.35
C PHE A 247 19.69 -3.86 -17.51
N PRO A 248 19.53 -3.23 -16.34
CA PRO A 248 20.64 -3.01 -15.42
C PRO A 248 21.08 -4.32 -14.77
N ILE A 249 22.39 -4.47 -14.56
CA ILE A 249 22.99 -5.60 -13.81
C ILE A 249 23.54 -5.17 -12.44
N ASP A 250 23.46 -3.88 -12.13
CA ASP A 250 23.75 -3.30 -10.82
C ASP A 250 22.78 -2.14 -10.52
N ASP A 251 23.05 -1.34 -9.49
CA ASP A 251 22.17 -0.23 -9.05
C ASP A 251 22.07 0.94 -10.05
N ARG A 252 22.80 0.91 -11.17
CA ARG A 252 22.72 1.96 -12.20
C ARG A 252 21.39 1.89 -12.93
N ARG A 253 20.68 3.02 -12.96
CA ARG A 253 19.39 3.15 -13.65
C ARG A 253 19.59 3.22 -15.17
N LYS A 254 18.75 2.51 -15.93
CA LYS A 254 18.74 2.56 -17.41
C LYS A 254 17.36 2.87 -17.95
N THR A 255 17.30 3.71 -18.99
CA THR A 255 16.11 3.88 -19.83
C THR A 255 15.78 2.59 -20.58
N GLY A 256 14.50 2.18 -20.59
CA GLY A 256 14.06 0.95 -21.25
C GLY A 256 12.60 0.59 -20.97
N PHE A 257 12.14 -0.48 -21.61
CA PHE A 257 10.82 -1.05 -21.31
C PHE A 257 10.84 -1.73 -19.94
N LEU A 258 9.80 -1.47 -19.16
CA LEU A 258 9.47 -2.29 -18.00
C LEU A 258 8.60 -3.46 -18.44
N TYR A 259 8.29 -4.35 -17.50
CA TYR A 259 7.44 -5.49 -17.77
C TYR A 259 6.02 -5.06 -18.19
N PRO A 260 5.44 -5.70 -19.21
CA PRO A 260 4.06 -5.43 -19.62
C PRO A 260 3.10 -5.76 -18.48
N GLN A 261 2.06 -4.95 -18.34
CA GLN A 261 0.98 -5.20 -17.38
C GLN A 261 -0.29 -5.54 -18.14
N PHE A 262 -1.06 -6.49 -17.62
CA PHE A 262 -2.31 -6.91 -18.22
C PHE A 262 -3.29 -7.29 -17.13
N GLY A 263 -4.56 -7.00 -17.38
CA GLY A 263 -5.65 -7.22 -16.42
C GLY A 263 -6.99 -6.94 -17.09
N SER A 264 -8.04 -6.85 -16.29
CA SER A 264 -9.33 -6.32 -16.75
C SER A 264 -9.52 -4.86 -16.36
N SER A 265 -10.30 -4.18 -17.20
CA SER A 265 -10.86 -2.86 -16.99
C SER A 265 -12.17 -2.98 -16.23
N SER A 266 -12.37 -2.13 -15.23
CA SER A 266 -13.66 -1.94 -14.54
C SER A 266 -14.76 -1.50 -15.50
N ALA A 267 -14.40 -0.84 -16.59
CA ALA A 267 -15.35 -0.38 -17.58
C ALA A 267 -15.47 -1.31 -18.79
N GLY A 268 -16.71 -1.70 -19.10
CA GLY A 268 -17.05 -2.48 -20.30
C GLY A 268 -16.60 -3.95 -20.28
N SER A 269 -16.18 -4.50 -19.14
CA SER A 269 -15.68 -5.89 -19.00
C SER A 269 -14.47 -6.23 -19.91
N GLY A 270 -13.75 -5.22 -20.40
CA GLY A 270 -12.65 -5.38 -21.35
C GLY A 270 -11.32 -5.73 -20.67
N ALA A 271 -10.42 -6.41 -21.39
CA ALA A 271 -9.04 -6.59 -20.97
C ALA A 271 -8.18 -5.36 -21.36
N TYR A 272 -7.10 -5.10 -20.64
CA TYR A 272 -6.10 -4.10 -21.02
C TYR A 272 -4.70 -4.70 -21.17
N LEU A 273 -3.86 -4.03 -21.96
CA LEU A 273 -2.42 -4.26 -22.06
C LEU A 273 -1.68 -2.93 -21.95
N ALA A 274 -0.83 -2.79 -20.93
CA ALA A 274 0.03 -1.63 -20.72
C ALA A 274 1.50 -1.98 -20.97
N LEU A 275 2.25 -1.05 -21.56
CA LEU A 275 3.66 -1.21 -21.92
C LEU A 275 4.50 -0.05 -21.35
N PRO A 276 4.85 -0.07 -20.06
CA PRO A 276 5.57 1.03 -19.44
C PRO A 276 6.99 1.17 -20.00
N TYR A 277 7.39 2.40 -20.29
CA TYR A 277 8.72 2.76 -20.78
C TYR A 277 9.36 3.77 -19.84
N TYR A 278 10.36 3.32 -19.09
CA TYR A 278 11.09 4.12 -18.11
C TYR A 278 12.19 4.95 -18.80
N LEU A 279 12.28 6.21 -18.42
CA LEU A 279 13.23 7.21 -18.90
C LEU A 279 14.10 7.67 -17.72
N ASN A 280 15.33 7.17 -17.65
CA ASN A 280 16.33 7.72 -16.75
C ASN A 280 16.93 9.00 -17.39
N LEU A 281 16.39 10.16 -17.01
CA LEU A 281 16.78 11.44 -17.61
C LEU A 281 18.00 12.05 -16.91
N ALA A 282 18.04 12.00 -15.57
CA ALA A 282 19.19 12.39 -14.75
C ALA A 282 19.16 11.65 -13.40
N PRO A 283 20.25 11.68 -12.59
CA PRO A 283 20.27 11.00 -11.29
C PRO A 283 19.19 11.41 -10.29
N HIS A 284 18.52 12.54 -10.54
CA HIS A 284 17.60 13.20 -9.63
C HIS A 284 16.24 13.52 -10.28
N TYR A 285 16.00 13.09 -11.52
CA TYR A 285 14.66 13.00 -12.09
C TYR A 285 14.55 11.89 -13.14
N ASP A 286 13.40 11.26 -13.16
CA ASP A 286 13.02 10.27 -14.14
C ASP A 286 11.58 10.45 -14.59
N ALA A 287 11.21 9.73 -15.64
CA ALA A 287 9.84 9.67 -16.11
C ALA A 287 9.49 8.25 -16.56
N THR A 288 8.21 7.90 -16.52
CA THR A 288 7.68 6.65 -17.04
C THR A 288 6.51 6.97 -17.96
N LEU A 289 6.59 6.53 -19.21
CA LEU A 289 5.51 6.65 -20.20
C LEU A 289 4.83 5.30 -20.34
N THR A 290 3.54 5.21 -20.04
CA THR A 290 2.78 3.96 -20.01
C THR A 290 1.62 4.02 -21.00
N PRO A 291 1.85 3.69 -22.29
CA PRO A 291 0.76 3.43 -23.22
C PRO A 291 0.00 2.16 -22.82
N GLN A 292 -1.33 2.28 -22.74
CA GLN A 292 -2.25 1.22 -22.37
C GLN A 292 -3.37 1.13 -23.42
N TYR A 293 -3.50 -0.05 -24.03
CA TYR A 293 -4.67 -0.35 -24.85
C TYR A 293 -5.75 -0.98 -23.98
N ILE A 294 -6.92 -0.35 -23.92
CA ILE A 294 -8.09 -0.82 -23.16
C ILE A 294 -9.15 -1.28 -24.16
N HIS A 295 -9.48 -2.57 -24.12
CA HIS A 295 -10.51 -3.13 -24.99
C HIS A 295 -11.86 -2.45 -24.72
N GLY A 296 -12.49 -1.91 -25.77
CA GLY A 296 -13.77 -1.21 -25.68
C GLY A 296 -13.67 0.30 -25.44
N ARG A 297 -12.48 0.84 -25.07
CA ARG A 297 -12.27 2.28 -24.85
C ARG A 297 -11.27 2.89 -25.84
N GLY A 298 -10.07 2.33 -25.99
CA GLY A 298 -9.04 2.88 -26.89
C GLY A 298 -7.63 2.87 -26.30
N LEU A 299 -6.78 3.76 -26.82
CA LEU A 299 -5.42 3.96 -26.34
C LEU A 299 -5.41 5.05 -25.27
N PHE A 300 -5.22 4.64 -24.02
CA PHE A 300 -4.94 5.51 -22.89
C PHE A 300 -3.42 5.59 -22.68
N THR A 301 -2.91 6.73 -22.26
CA THR A 301 -1.47 6.92 -21.99
C THR A 301 -1.29 7.65 -20.68
N GLU A 302 -0.49 7.06 -19.81
CA GLU A 302 -0.08 7.68 -18.55
C GLU A 302 1.37 8.16 -18.65
N VAL A 303 1.65 9.29 -18.00
CA VAL A 303 2.99 9.85 -17.83
C VAL A 303 3.20 10.10 -16.35
N GLU A 304 4.18 9.42 -15.77
CA GLU A 304 4.67 9.72 -14.43
C GLU A 304 6.02 10.45 -14.55
N GLY A 305 6.20 11.54 -13.82
CA GLY A 305 7.47 12.25 -13.67
C GLY A 305 7.81 12.38 -12.20
N ARG A 306 9.01 11.93 -11.80
CA ARG A 306 9.48 12.04 -10.42
C ARG A 306 10.73 12.90 -10.38
N TYR A 307 10.74 13.84 -9.44
CA TYR A 307 11.84 14.76 -9.23
C TYR A 307 12.27 14.75 -7.77
N LEU A 308 13.56 14.51 -7.54
CA LEU A 308 14.20 14.62 -6.24
C LEU A 308 15.14 15.82 -6.27
N SER A 309 14.89 16.80 -5.43
CA SER A 309 15.76 17.96 -5.23
C SER A 309 16.42 17.90 -3.85
N GLN A 310 17.35 18.81 -3.58
CA GLN A 310 17.88 19.01 -2.23
C GLN A 310 16.81 19.43 -1.21
N TYR A 311 15.67 19.94 -1.69
CA TYR A 311 14.56 20.34 -0.85
C TYR A 311 13.61 19.19 -0.63
N GLY A 312 13.49 18.20 -1.51
CA GLY A 312 12.58 17.08 -1.33
C GLY A 312 12.06 16.54 -2.65
N GLU A 313 10.93 15.85 -2.59
CA GLU A 313 10.37 15.06 -3.68
C GLU A 313 9.13 15.73 -4.30
N SER A 314 8.96 15.49 -5.60
CA SER A 314 7.77 15.85 -6.35
C SER A 314 7.42 14.71 -7.31
N VAL A 315 6.14 14.38 -7.41
CA VAL A 315 5.60 13.41 -8.36
C VAL A 315 4.50 14.09 -9.15
N LEU A 316 4.55 14.00 -10.46
CA LEU A 316 3.52 14.46 -11.39
C LEU A 316 3.05 13.25 -12.18
N GLN A 317 1.75 12.99 -12.16
CA GLN A 317 1.12 11.98 -12.99
C GLN A 317 0.09 12.62 -13.91
N LEU A 318 0.08 12.22 -15.17
CA LEU A 318 -0.86 12.68 -16.19
C LEU A 318 -1.46 11.45 -16.87
N GLY A 319 -2.78 11.34 -16.91
CA GLY A 319 -3.48 10.36 -17.71
C GLY A 319 -4.21 11.03 -18.86
N TYR A 320 -4.18 10.44 -20.06
CA TYR A 320 -4.83 10.98 -21.24
C TYR A 320 -5.35 9.91 -22.19
N ILE A 321 -6.58 10.07 -22.67
CA ILE A 321 -7.17 9.33 -23.79
C ILE A 321 -7.82 10.32 -24.75
N ASP A 322 -7.40 10.30 -26.01
CA ASP A 322 -7.92 11.20 -27.07
C ASP A 322 -9.34 10.83 -27.49
N ASN A 323 -9.65 9.52 -27.50
CA ASN A 323 -10.91 8.99 -28.03
C ASN A 323 -11.31 7.73 -27.28
N ASP A 324 -12.08 7.92 -26.21
CA ASP A 324 -12.74 6.87 -25.44
C ASP A 324 -14.09 6.49 -26.09
N SER A 325 -14.13 5.32 -26.73
CA SER A 325 -15.34 4.86 -27.42
C SER A 325 -16.50 4.54 -26.49
N ALA A 326 -16.24 3.94 -25.32
CA ALA A 326 -17.32 3.59 -24.40
C ALA A 326 -17.93 4.85 -23.79
N PHE A 327 -17.08 5.80 -23.36
CA PHE A 327 -17.54 7.08 -22.83
C PHE A 327 -18.42 7.84 -23.83
N ARG A 328 -18.06 7.88 -25.11
CA ARG A 328 -18.88 8.53 -26.15
C ARG A 328 -20.21 7.82 -26.38
N ASP A 329 -20.24 6.50 -26.26
CA ASP A 329 -21.47 5.72 -26.41
C ASP A 329 -22.42 5.95 -25.23
N GLU A 330 -21.87 6.11 -24.01
CA GLU A 330 -22.57 6.45 -22.77
C GLU A 330 -23.00 7.93 -22.73
N ASN A 331 -22.22 8.82 -23.34
CA ASN A 331 -22.43 10.28 -23.37
C ASN A 331 -22.54 10.84 -24.81
N PRO A 332 -23.71 10.68 -25.48
CA PRO A 332 -23.90 11.14 -26.85
C PRO A 332 -23.73 12.66 -27.00
N GLY A 333 -22.68 13.08 -27.71
CA GLY A 333 -22.38 14.50 -27.96
C GLY A 333 -20.98 14.90 -27.55
N GLU A 334 -20.35 14.13 -26.66
CA GLU A 334 -18.97 14.32 -26.24
C GLU A 334 -17.96 13.79 -27.27
N ASN A 335 -16.76 14.38 -27.30
CA ASN A 335 -15.70 14.01 -28.24
C ASN A 335 -14.98 12.70 -27.86
N GLY A 336 -15.09 12.26 -26.60
CA GLY A 336 -14.39 11.09 -26.05
C GLY A 336 -13.01 11.40 -25.46
N GLU A 337 -12.61 12.67 -25.39
CA GLU A 337 -11.34 13.08 -24.81
C GLU A 337 -11.44 13.15 -23.29
N ARG A 338 -10.54 12.45 -22.58
CA ARG A 338 -10.55 12.40 -21.12
C ARG A 338 -9.13 12.48 -20.58
N TRP A 339 -8.97 13.12 -19.42
CA TRP A 339 -7.66 13.36 -18.83
C TRP A 339 -7.72 13.52 -17.31
N ALA A 340 -6.61 13.23 -16.66
CA ALA A 340 -6.39 13.58 -15.27
C ALA A 340 -4.97 14.07 -15.04
N LEU A 341 -4.82 14.89 -14.02
CA LEU A 341 -3.55 15.35 -13.50
C LEU A 341 -3.55 15.13 -12.00
N ASP A 342 -2.51 14.48 -11.52
CA ASP A 342 -2.17 14.39 -10.11
C ASP A 342 -0.76 14.96 -9.88
N PHE A 343 -0.61 15.78 -8.86
CA PHE A 343 0.67 16.35 -8.48
C PHE A 343 0.82 16.37 -6.97
N THR A 344 1.85 15.68 -6.48
CA THR A 344 2.23 15.69 -5.08
C THR A 344 3.63 16.24 -4.91
N THR A 345 3.88 17.00 -3.85
CA THR A 345 5.23 17.40 -3.48
C THR A 345 5.39 17.55 -1.98
N ARG A 346 6.59 17.20 -1.50
CA ARG A 346 7.03 17.42 -0.12
C ARG A 346 8.41 18.06 -0.18
N ALA A 347 8.55 19.21 0.46
CA ALA A 347 9.80 19.95 0.54
C ALA A 347 10.16 20.26 1.99
N ALA A 348 11.43 20.12 2.35
CA ALA A 348 12.07 20.57 3.57
C ALA A 348 13.08 21.67 3.21
N PHE A 349 12.81 22.89 3.65
CA PHE A 349 13.68 24.05 3.41
C PHE A 349 14.74 24.23 4.50
N GLY A 350 14.64 23.44 5.58
CA GLY A 350 15.52 23.53 6.75
C GLY A 350 15.03 24.52 7.79
N GLY A 351 15.65 24.48 8.98
CA GLY A 351 15.34 25.41 10.07
C GLY A 351 13.89 25.35 10.58
N GLY A 352 13.22 24.19 10.46
CA GLY A 352 11.82 23.99 10.84
C GLY A 352 10.81 24.25 9.72
N TRP A 353 11.24 24.80 8.56
CA TRP A 353 10.37 25.08 7.42
C TRP A 353 10.23 23.87 6.48
N SER A 354 8.99 23.61 6.06
CA SER A 354 8.67 22.64 5.01
C SER A 354 7.51 23.14 4.15
N GLY A 355 7.44 22.67 2.92
CA GLY A 355 6.36 22.92 1.98
C GLY A 355 5.71 21.61 1.56
N TYR A 356 4.46 21.68 1.15
CA TYR A 356 3.73 20.54 0.60
C TYR A 356 2.76 21.00 -0.47
N GLY A 357 2.41 20.09 -1.37
CA GLY A 357 1.38 20.28 -2.38
C GLY A 357 0.74 18.95 -2.71
N ASP A 358 -0.57 18.99 -2.89
CA ASP A 358 -1.45 17.89 -3.24
C ASP A 358 -2.52 18.46 -4.17
N TYR A 359 -2.47 18.10 -5.44
CA TYR A 359 -3.32 18.68 -6.46
C TYR A 359 -3.76 17.61 -7.44
N SER A 360 -5.03 17.23 -7.34
CA SER A 360 -5.67 16.32 -8.29
C SER A 360 -6.81 17.01 -9.03
N VAL A 361 -6.93 16.71 -10.33
CA VAL A 361 -8.00 17.18 -11.19
C VAL A 361 -8.29 16.14 -12.27
N ILE A 362 -9.57 15.97 -12.58
CA ILE A 362 -10.07 15.05 -13.60
C ILE A 362 -10.98 15.78 -14.59
N SER A 363 -11.11 15.22 -15.79
CA SER A 363 -11.93 15.77 -16.87
C SER A 363 -13.44 15.64 -16.65
N ASP A 364 -13.87 14.54 -16.03
CA ASP A 364 -15.28 14.12 -15.95
C ASP A 364 -15.52 13.23 -14.72
N GLU A 365 -16.78 13.03 -14.36
CA GLU A 365 -17.16 12.34 -13.12
C GLU A 365 -16.85 10.84 -13.12
N ASP A 366 -16.83 10.20 -14.29
CA ASP A 366 -16.57 8.78 -14.45
C ASP A 366 -15.08 8.45 -14.59
N TYR A 367 -14.19 9.46 -14.64
CA TYR A 367 -12.77 9.23 -14.93
C TYR A 367 -12.14 8.24 -13.95
N LEU A 368 -12.43 8.42 -12.65
CA LEU A 368 -11.84 7.60 -11.58
C LEU A 368 -12.41 6.18 -11.50
N SER A 369 -13.64 5.95 -11.98
CA SER A 369 -14.22 4.62 -12.05
C SER A 369 -13.74 3.86 -13.29
N ASP A 370 -13.50 4.57 -14.40
CA ASP A 370 -13.19 4.00 -15.71
C ASP A 370 -11.71 3.79 -15.99
N LEU A 371 -10.89 4.81 -15.72
CA LEU A 371 -9.52 4.93 -16.24
C LEU A 371 -8.46 4.91 -15.13
N ASN A 372 -8.84 5.17 -13.87
CA ASN A 372 -7.88 5.17 -12.78
C ASN A 372 -7.33 3.76 -12.49
N ARG A 373 -6.03 3.55 -12.71
CA ARG A 373 -5.34 2.26 -12.55
C ARG A 373 -4.03 2.38 -11.80
N SER A 374 -3.17 3.30 -12.22
CA SER A 374 -1.86 3.55 -11.61
C SER A 374 -1.77 4.90 -10.90
N LEU A 375 -2.77 5.77 -11.11
CA LEU A 375 -2.86 7.03 -10.41
C LEU A 375 -3.30 6.75 -8.97
N GLU A 376 -2.58 7.30 -8.01
CA GLU A 376 -2.90 7.18 -6.58
C GLU A 376 -4.03 8.16 -6.18
N ILE A 377 -5.04 8.34 -7.05
CA ILE A 377 -6.19 9.23 -6.76
C ILE A 377 -7.31 8.41 -6.11
N ASP A 378 -7.61 8.74 -4.86
CA ASP A 378 -8.73 8.11 -4.14
C ASP A 378 -10.07 8.40 -4.83
N GLN A 379 -10.94 7.39 -4.91
CA GLN A 379 -12.33 7.59 -5.34
C GLN A 379 -13.07 8.39 -4.27
N ALA A 380 -13.29 9.67 -4.55
CA ALA A 380 -13.96 10.61 -3.65
C ALA A 380 -15.01 11.42 -4.41
N THR A 381 -16.00 11.97 -3.70
CA THR A 381 -16.94 12.95 -4.29
C THR A 381 -16.30 14.33 -4.47
N HIS A 382 -15.18 14.58 -3.78
CA HIS A 382 -14.47 15.84 -3.77
C HIS A 382 -12.96 15.58 -3.88
N LEU A 383 -12.32 16.05 -4.94
CA LEU A 383 -10.85 16.02 -5.06
C LEU A 383 -10.26 17.25 -4.41
N GLN A 384 -9.47 17.04 -3.37
CA GLN A 384 -8.80 18.14 -2.67
C GLN A 384 -7.66 18.69 -3.52
N ARG A 385 -7.52 20.02 -3.49
CA ARG A 385 -6.44 20.77 -4.14
C ARG A 385 -5.84 21.70 -3.11
N ARG A 386 -4.72 21.30 -2.51
CA ARG A 386 -4.11 22.00 -1.39
C ARG A 386 -2.61 22.17 -1.57
N GLY A 387 -2.10 23.35 -1.28
CA GLY A 387 -0.66 23.63 -1.28
C GLY A 387 -0.30 24.66 -0.23
N GLY A 388 0.79 24.43 0.49
CA GLY A 388 1.13 25.26 1.63
C GLY A 388 2.58 25.18 2.10
N VAL A 389 2.89 26.05 3.04
CA VAL A 389 4.17 26.13 3.73
C VAL A 389 3.91 26.11 5.23
N ARG A 390 4.66 25.29 5.94
CA ARG A 390 4.58 25.11 7.39
C ARG A 390 5.93 25.29 8.05
N TYR A 391 5.89 25.78 9.27
CA TYR A 391 7.03 25.95 10.16
C TYR A 391 6.71 25.27 11.49
N TYR A 392 7.62 24.42 11.95
CA TYR A 392 7.57 23.83 13.28
C TYR A 392 8.79 24.23 14.09
N GLY A 393 8.55 24.85 15.24
CA GLY A 393 9.53 25.10 16.30
C GLY A 393 9.27 24.22 17.52
N ALA A 394 10.02 24.46 18.60
CA ALA A 394 9.85 23.71 19.84
C ALA A 394 8.53 23.98 20.57
N ASN A 395 8.00 25.20 20.43
CA ASN A 395 6.84 25.70 21.16
C ASN A 395 5.91 26.57 20.29
N GLN A 396 6.07 26.51 18.98
CA GLN A 396 5.25 27.26 18.04
C GLN A 396 5.12 26.51 16.72
N TYR A 397 3.98 26.68 16.07
CA TYR A 397 3.75 26.24 14.70
C TYR A 397 3.14 27.40 13.91
N PHE A 398 3.48 27.44 12.64
CA PHE A 398 2.89 28.36 11.68
C PHE A 398 2.60 27.60 10.40
N GLU A 399 1.45 27.80 9.81
CA GLU A 399 1.08 27.19 8.54
C GLU A 399 0.34 28.21 7.69
N THR A 400 0.64 28.27 6.42
CA THR A 400 -0.19 28.96 5.45
C THR A 400 -0.40 28.09 4.23
N TYR A 401 -1.64 28.02 3.75
CA TYR A 401 -1.98 27.20 2.60
C TYR A 401 -3.13 27.79 1.80
N LEU A 402 -3.23 27.34 0.56
CA LEU A 402 -4.39 27.47 -0.31
C LEU A 402 -5.06 26.11 -0.36
N SER A 403 -6.38 26.05 -0.15
CA SER A 403 -7.14 24.81 -0.27
C SER A 403 -8.41 25.05 -1.07
N GLY A 404 -8.76 24.14 -1.96
CA GLY A 404 -10.02 24.12 -2.68
C GLY A 404 -10.37 22.70 -3.09
N TYR A 405 -11.51 22.52 -3.75
CA TYR A 405 -12.00 21.21 -4.14
C TYR A 405 -12.52 21.21 -5.58
N GLN A 406 -12.37 20.07 -6.25
CA GLN A 406 -13.25 19.70 -7.36
C GLN A 406 -14.37 18.84 -6.81
N THR A 407 -15.59 19.37 -6.75
CA THR A 407 -16.77 18.52 -6.59
C THR A 407 -16.97 17.76 -7.88
N ILE A 408 -16.96 16.43 -7.80
CA ILE A 408 -16.98 15.56 -8.98
C ILE A 408 -18.40 15.39 -9.52
N PRO A 409 -19.41 14.98 -8.72
CA PRO A 409 -20.75 14.77 -9.23
C PRO A 409 -21.50 16.09 -9.41
N ASP A 410 -22.04 16.34 -10.61
CA ASP A 410 -22.80 17.56 -10.93
C ASP A 410 -24.15 17.63 -10.20
N ARG A 411 -24.64 16.49 -9.69
CA ARG A 411 -25.87 16.38 -8.88
C ARG A 411 -25.78 17.06 -7.50
N ILE A 412 -24.57 17.38 -7.03
CA ILE A 412 -24.38 18.08 -5.75
C ILE A 412 -24.77 19.55 -5.94
N ALA A 413 -25.74 20.02 -5.15
CA ALA A 413 -26.24 21.38 -5.26
C ALA A 413 -25.14 22.43 -4.98
N ASP A 414 -25.22 23.59 -5.62
CA ASP A 414 -24.23 24.67 -5.46
C ASP A 414 -24.04 25.10 -3.98
N VAL A 415 -25.09 24.98 -3.16
CA VAL A 415 -25.06 25.29 -1.72
C VAL A 415 -24.28 24.26 -0.90
N ASP A 416 -24.19 23.02 -1.37
CA ASP A 416 -23.48 21.92 -0.71
C ASP A 416 -22.02 21.81 -1.19
N LYS A 417 -21.63 22.59 -2.21
CA LYS A 417 -20.23 22.66 -2.65
C LYS A 417 -19.40 23.34 -1.55
N PRO A 418 -18.23 22.77 -1.19
CA PRO A 418 -17.38 23.31 -0.12
C PRO A 418 -16.75 24.65 -0.52
N TYR A 419 -16.51 25.51 0.46
CA TYR A 419 -15.71 26.73 0.27
C TYR A 419 -14.24 26.40 0.01
N ALA A 420 -13.62 27.18 -0.86
CA ALA A 420 -12.16 27.28 -0.94
C ALA A 420 -11.64 28.23 0.14
N GLN A 421 -10.43 27.96 0.63
CA GLN A 421 -9.71 28.72 1.66
C GLN A 421 -8.46 29.35 1.02
N LEU A 422 -8.51 30.65 0.70
CA LEU A 422 -7.59 31.32 -0.23
C LEU A 422 -7.08 32.69 0.27
N PRO A 423 -6.10 32.78 1.19
CA PRO A 423 -5.45 31.67 1.89
C PRO A 423 -6.09 31.38 3.25
N GLU A 424 -5.65 30.29 3.85
CA GLU A 424 -5.68 30.08 5.29
C GLU A 424 -4.29 30.28 5.89
N VAL A 425 -4.22 30.95 7.03
CA VAL A 425 -3.02 31.23 7.81
C VAL A 425 -3.29 30.86 9.25
N ILE A 426 -2.55 29.90 9.78
CA ILE A 426 -2.68 29.40 11.14
C ILE A 426 -1.37 29.69 11.87
N TYR A 427 -1.47 30.25 13.05
CA TYR A 427 -0.36 30.41 13.99
C TYR A 427 -0.77 29.87 15.35
N GLY A 428 0.06 29.02 15.93
CA GLY A 428 -0.09 28.63 17.32
C GLY A 428 1.22 28.67 18.06
N GLY A 429 1.17 29.08 19.32
CA GLY A 429 2.34 29.16 20.17
C GLY A 429 1.99 28.89 21.62
N SER A 430 2.93 28.29 22.34
CA SER A 430 2.84 28.10 23.79
C SER A 430 4.09 28.60 24.49
N LEU A 431 3.91 29.08 25.70
CA LEU A 431 4.95 29.59 26.57
C LEU A 431 4.73 29.01 27.97
N GLU A 432 5.70 28.24 28.45
CA GLU A 432 5.75 27.80 29.84
C GLU A 432 6.43 28.89 30.69
N ALA A 433 5.64 29.53 31.56
CA ALA A 433 6.08 30.60 32.46
C ALA A 433 6.03 30.12 33.92
N GLY A 434 6.88 29.15 34.25
CA GLY A 434 6.97 28.58 35.59
C GLY A 434 5.78 27.68 35.93
N TRP A 435 4.84 28.19 36.73
CA TRP A 435 3.63 27.46 37.11
C TRP A 435 2.46 27.73 36.16
N LEU A 436 2.60 28.68 35.23
CA LEU A 436 1.59 29.02 34.24
C LEU A 436 2.00 28.54 32.86
N GLU A 437 1.02 28.14 32.07
CA GLU A 437 1.12 27.87 30.64
C GLU A 437 0.28 28.92 29.92
N ALA A 438 0.87 29.64 28.98
CA ALA A 438 0.16 30.60 28.13
C ALA A 438 0.21 30.11 26.69
N SER A 439 -0.92 30.03 26.03
CA SER A 439 -1.02 29.65 24.62
C SER A 439 -1.81 30.68 23.84
N LEU A 440 -1.54 30.75 22.54
CA LEU A 440 -2.31 31.51 21.58
C LEU A 440 -2.48 30.64 20.35
N GLU A 441 -3.73 30.43 19.94
CA GLU A 441 -4.08 29.93 18.62
C GLU A 441 -4.69 31.07 17.82
N SER A 442 -4.28 31.26 16.57
CA SER A 442 -4.85 32.25 15.68
C SER A 442 -4.97 31.71 14.27
N GLN A 443 -6.07 32.07 13.62
CA GLN A 443 -6.43 31.63 12.28
C GLN A 443 -6.93 32.84 11.50
N TYR A 444 -6.44 33.04 10.28
CA TYR A 444 -7.00 33.94 9.31
C TYR A 444 -7.35 33.14 8.06
N THR A 445 -8.58 33.24 7.59
CA THR A 445 -9.02 32.53 6.39
C THR A 445 -9.85 33.44 5.50
N TRP A 446 -9.58 33.43 4.20
CA TRP A 446 -10.49 33.97 3.19
C TRP A 446 -11.29 32.83 2.56
N PHE A 447 -12.60 32.84 2.72
CA PHE A 447 -13.53 31.86 2.17
C PHE A 447 -14.09 32.33 0.83
N TYR A 448 -14.01 31.46 -0.16
CA TYR A 448 -14.52 31.71 -1.50
C TYR A 448 -15.28 30.51 -2.04
N ARG A 449 -16.49 30.75 -2.51
CA ARG A 449 -17.29 29.82 -3.31
C ARG A 449 -17.97 30.59 -4.44
N ASP A 450 -18.16 29.94 -5.57
CA ASP A 450 -19.00 30.50 -6.63
C ASP A 450 -20.42 30.66 -6.09
N ASN A 451 -20.90 31.91 -6.09
CA ASN A 451 -22.12 32.32 -5.43
C ASN A 451 -23.17 32.88 -6.42
N GLU A 452 -22.96 32.75 -7.73
CA GLU A 452 -23.84 33.34 -8.75
C GLU A 452 -25.29 32.84 -8.66
N ASN A 453 -25.47 31.54 -8.37
CA ASN A 453 -26.79 30.90 -8.24
C ASN A 453 -27.30 30.84 -6.80
N LEU A 454 -26.54 31.37 -5.83
CA LEU A 454 -26.87 31.31 -4.41
C LEU A 454 -27.61 32.56 -3.95
N THR A 455 -28.39 32.42 -2.87
CA THR A 455 -29.19 33.52 -2.32
C THR A 455 -29.12 33.54 -0.81
N GLY A 456 -29.53 34.66 -0.20
CA GLY A 456 -29.57 34.79 1.25
C GLY A 456 -28.17 34.72 1.87
N LEU A 457 -28.02 33.87 2.89
CA LEU A 457 -26.78 33.70 3.65
C LEU A 457 -25.73 32.90 2.88
N ASP A 458 -26.15 31.94 2.06
CA ASP A 458 -25.28 31.02 1.31
C ASP A 458 -24.46 31.71 0.23
N LYS A 459 -24.84 32.95 -0.12
CA LYS A 459 -24.12 33.78 -1.07
C LYS A 459 -22.86 34.40 -0.48
N ALA A 460 -22.73 34.43 0.84
CA ALA A 460 -21.66 35.17 1.50
C ALA A 460 -20.27 34.58 1.21
N ASN A 461 -19.33 35.43 0.83
CA ASN A 461 -17.90 35.14 0.80
C ASN A 461 -17.19 36.06 1.80
N GLY A 462 -15.88 35.91 2.01
CA GLY A 462 -15.09 36.92 2.72
C GLY A 462 -14.13 36.34 3.74
N GLN A 463 -13.70 37.15 4.70
CA GLN A 463 -12.60 36.82 5.62
C GLN A 463 -13.05 36.62 7.06
N ARG A 464 -12.39 35.67 7.74
CA ARG A 464 -12.50 35.41 9.16
C ARG A 464 -11.13 35.51 9.81
N LEU A 465 -11.00 36.32 10.84
CA LEU A 465 -9.87 36.31 11.78
C LEU A 465 -10.35 35.74 13.12
N ARG A 466 -9.67 34.72 13.62
CA ARG A 466 -9.92 34.11 14.93
C ARG A 466 -8.65 34.13 15.77
N ALA A 467 -8.78 34.41 17.06
CA ALA A 467 -7.71 34.37 18.04
C ALA A 467 -8.22 33.83 19.37
N ILE A 468 -7.52 32.83 19.91
CA ILE A 468 -7.84 32.14 21.15
C ILE A 468 -6.60 32.18 22.06
N PRO A 469 -6.37 33.28 22.79
CA PRO A 469 -5.44 33.26 23.91
C PRO A 469 -5.99 32.40 25.05
N GLU A 470 -5.13 31.58 25.66
CA GLU A 470 -5.44 30.73 26.81
C GLU A 470 -4.35 30.88 27.88
N LEU A 471 -4.79 30.87 29.14
CA LEU A 471 -3.93 30.75 30.32
C LEU A 471 -4.36 29.52 31.11
N ALA A 472 -3.42 28.60 31.34
CA ALA A 472 -3.65 27.36 32.08
C ALA A 472 -2.69 27.23 33.27
N LEU A 473 -3.15 26.52 34.30
CA LEU A 473 -2.37 26.18 35.49
C LEU A 473 -2.20 24.64 35.58
N PRO A 474 -1.21 24.06 34.91
CA PRO A 474 -1.04 22.60 34.88
C PRO A 474 -0.47 22.09 36.21
N MET A 475 -1.31 21.43 37.01
CA MET A 475 -0.89 20.73 38.24
C MET A 475 -0.79 19.23 37.94
N ARG A 476 0.42 18.67 38.01
CA ARG A 476 0.67 17.24 37.71
C ARG A 476 1.35 16.54 38.88
N ALA A 477 0.88 15.33 39.17
CA ALA A 477 1.49 14.39 40.10
C ALA A 477 1.49 12.99 39.46
N LEU A 478 2.25 12.04 40.03
CA LEU A 478 2.28 10.66 39.51
C LEU A 478 0.91 9.97 39.55
N TRP A 479 0.04 10.36 40.48
CA TRP A 479 -1.27 9.76 40.71
C TRP A 479 -2.43 10.53 40.07
N GLY A 480 -2.16 11.63 39.36
CA GLY A 480 -3.21 12.42 38.75
C GLY A 480 -2.79 13.81 38.30
N PHE A 481 -3.75 14.52 37.71
CA PHE A 481 -3.56 15.88 37.23
C PHE A 481 -4.81 16.74 37.47
N SER A 482 -4.59 18.05 37.51
CA SER A 482 -5.64 19.08 37.51
C SER A 482 -5.15 20.24 36.65
N ARG A 483 -5.92 20.64 35.63
CA ARG A 483 -5.58 21.72 34.70
C ARG A 483 -6.81 22.63 34.55
N PRO A 484 -6.98 23.64 35.41
CA PRO A 484 -7.88 24.74 35.12
C PRO A 484 -7.26 25.66 34.07
N SER A 485 -8.06 26.10 33.11
CA SER A 485 -7.69 27.07 32.06
C SER A 485 -8.80 28.07 31.81
N VAL A 486 -8.40 29.27 31.39
CA VAL A 486 -9.29 30.33 30.93
C VAL A 486 -8.85 30.72 29.54
N SER A 487 -9.78 30.79 28.59
CA SER A 487 -9.52 31.25 27.23
C SER A 487 -10.57 32.26 26.76
N LEU A 488 -10.25 32.98 25.69
CA LEU A 488 -11.15 33.95 25.07
C LEU A 488 -11.19 33.69 23.57
N ASP A 489 -12.31 33.21 23.05
CA ASP A 489 -12.50 32.99 21.62
C ASP A 489 -12.97 34.29 20.96
N TYR A 490 -12.05 35.00 20.31
CA TYR A 490 -12.37 36.21 19.56
C TYR A 490 -12.40 35.88 18.06
N THR A 491 -13.53 36.13 17.41
CA THR A 491 -13.70 35.98 15.96
C THR A 491 -14.17 37.30 15.36
N ARG A 492 -13.58 37.73 14.24
CA ARG A 492 -14.01 38.88 13.45
C ARG A 492 -14.25 38.45 12.01
N TYR A 493 -15.39 38.84 11.47
CA TYR A 493 -15.77 38.61 10.08
C TYR A 493 -15.76 39.92 9.31
N GLU A 494 -15.44 39.84 8.03
CA GLU A 494 -15.66 40.88 7.04
C GLU A 494 -16.09 40.19 5.74
N LEU A 495 -17.38 40.28 5.45
CA LEU A 495 -18.06 39.48 4.44
C LEU A 495 -18.41 40.30 3.19
N ASP A 496 -18.44 39.62 2.05
CA ASP A 496 -18.94 40.09 0.78
C ASP A 496 -20.27 39.38 0.47
N ASP A 497 -21.15 40.03 -0.32
CA ASP A 497 -22.47 39.49 -0.70
C ASP A 497 -23.39 39.08 0.49
N TYR A 498 -23.14 39.66 1.67
CA TYR A 498 -23.93 39.42 2.88
C TYR A 498 -25.21 40.26 2.93
N THR A 499 -26.34 39.65 3.34
CA THR A 499 -27.67 40.28 3.22
C THR A 499 -28.45 40.46 4.53
N LEU A 500 -28.00 39.87 5.65
CA LEU A 500 -28.75 39.88 6.92
C LEU A 500 -28.42 41.08 7.83
N GLY A 501 -27.41 41.89 7.50
CA GLY A 501 -27.00 43.01 8.35
C GLY A 501 -25.72 43.69 7.90
N ASP A 502 -24.95 44.19 8.87
CA ASP A 502 -23.61 44.73 8.60
C ASP A 502 -22.66 43.57 8.28
N ALA A 503 -21.85 43.74 7.23
CA ALA A 503 -21.00 42.65 6.75
C ALA A 503 -19.71 42.50 7.58
N GLY A 504 -19.41 43.47 8.45
CA GLY A 504 -18.32 43.42 9.40
C GLY A 504 -18.83 43.33 10.84
N PHE A 505 -18.56 42.23 11.53
CA PHE A 505 -18.96 42.00 12.91
C PHE A 505 -17.94 41.15 13.68
N ASP A 506 -18.05 41.14 15.00
CA ASP A 506 -17.20 40.34 15.88
C ASP A 506 -18.02 39.53 16.89
N ARG A 507 -17.47 38.38 17.29
CA ARG A 507 -17.99 37.49 18.31
C ARG A 507 -16.88 37.24 19.33
N THR A 508 -17.22 37.36 20.61
CA THR A 508 -16.28 37.13 21.72
C THR A 508 -16.90 36.17 22.72
N VAL A 509 -16.29 35.00 22.92
CA VAL A 509 -16.78 33.98 23.86
C VAL A 509 -15.72 33.71 24.93
N PRO A 510 -15.92 34.13 26.18
CA PRO A 510 -15.05 33.73 27.29
C PRO A 510 -15.33 32.27 27.68
N VAL A 511 -14.27 31.55 28.00
CA VAL A 511 -14.32 30.11 28.26
C VAL A 511 -13.52 29.77 29.50
N PHE A 512 -14.06 28.87 30.31
CA PHE A 512 -13.38 28.25 31.43
C PHE A 512 -13.44 26.73 31.30
N GLU A 513 -12.29 26.07 31.37
CA GLU A 513 -12.19 24.60 31.36
C GLU A 513 -11.47 24.14 32.61
N TRP A 514 -11.87 23.00 33.17
CA TRP A 514 -11.19 22.38 34.30
C TRP A 514 -11.15 20.86 34.15
N ASP A 515 -9.99 20.38 33.71
CA ASP A 515 -9.74 18.97 33.48
C ASP A 515 -9.02 18.32 34.66
N ASN A 516 -9.56 17.22 35.16
CA ASN A 516 -9.07 16.52 36.34
C ASN A 516 -9.06 15.02 36.09
N GLY A 517 -7.93 14.37 36.35
CA GLY A 517 -7.80 12.92 36.22
C GLY A 517 -7.03 12.32 37.39
N LEU A 518 -7.39 11.11 37.78
CA LEU A 518 -6.65 10.31 38.75
C LEU A 518 -6.21 9.00 38.11
N TYR A 519 -5.11 8.43 38.59
CA TYR A 519 -4.59 7.13 38.18
C TYR A 519 -4.49 6.21 39.39
N PHE A 520 -5.26 5.12 39.38
CA PHE A 520 -5.16 4.07 40.39
C PHE A 520 -4.66 2.79 39.75
N ASP A 521 -3.47 2.36 40.15
CA ASP A 521 -2.86 1.12 39.68
C ASP A 521 -3.07 -0.04 40.66
N ARG A 522 -3.43 -1.20 40.12
CA ARG A 522 -3.50 -2.44 40.87
C ARG A 522 -2.89 -3.59 40.06
N ARG A 523 -1.85 -4.21 40.61
CA ARG A 523 -1.34 -5.48 40.10
C ARG A 523 -2.28 -6.63 40.45
N SER A 524 -2.54 -7.49 39.49
CA SER A 524 -3.42 -8.65 39.64
C SER A 524 -3.05 -9.74 38.63
N SER A 525 -3.76 -10.87 38.66
CA SER A 525 -3.54 -12.01 37.74
C SER A 525 -4.88 -12.54 37.24
N LEU A 526 -5.01 -12.73 35.92
CA LEU A 526 -6.23 -13.19 35.25
C LEU A 526 -5.78 -14.23 34.24
N PHE A 527 -6.36 -15.44 34.30
CA PHE A 527 -5.91 -16.59 33.51
C PHE A 527 -4.40 -16.87 33.66
N ASP A 528 -3.87 -16.76 34.87
CA ASP A 528 -2.45 -16.92 35.22
C ASP A 528 -1.47 -15.94 34.53
N LEU A 529 -2.00 -14.94 33.81
CA LEU A 529 -1.20 -13.86 33.24
C LEU A 529 -1.18 -12.67 34.21
N PRO A 530 0.02 -12.17 34.60
CA PRO A 530 0.14 -10.99 35.44
C PRO A 530 -0.23 -9.74 34.65
N TYR A 531 -1.14 -8.93 35.18
CA TYR A 531 -1.53 -7.66 34.56
C TYR A 531 -1.47 -6.51 35.57
N ASN A 532 -1.27 -5.30 35.05
CA ASN A 532 -1.54 -4.05 35.76
C ASN A 532 -2.90 -3.53 35.31
N GLN A 533 -3.83 -3.46 36.26
CA GLN A 533 -5.11 -2.79 36.04
C GLN A 533 -4.98 -1.33 36.42
N THR A 534 -5.29 -0.44 35.49
CA THR A 534 -5.48 0.98 35.80
C THR A 534 -6.97 1.26 35.97
N LEU A 535 -7.31 2.15 36.90
CA LEU A 535 -8.63 2.75 37.02
C LEU A 535 -8.45 4.27 36.98
N GLU A 536 -9.04 4.90 35.98
CA GLU A 536 -8.77 6.27 35.56
C GLU A 536 -10.09 7.06 35.56
N PRO A 537 -10.56 7.54 36.73
CA PRO A 537 -11.68 8.48 36.75
C PRO A 537 -11.22 9.84 36.24
N ARG A 538 -12.04 10.45 35.38
CA ARG A 538 -11.81 11.79 34.82
C ARG A 538 -13.06 12.64 34.99
N LEU A 539 -12.87 13.86 35.47
CA LEU A 539 -13.88 14.89 35.61
C LEU A 539 -13.45 16.09 34.77
N TYR A 540 -14.33 16.53 33.88
CA TYR A 540 -14.06 17.64 32.99
C TYR A 540 -15.22 18.62 33.02
N TYR A 541 -14.96 19.83 33.51
CA TYR A 541 -15.94 20.90 33.52
C TYR A 541 -15.62 21.90 32.42
N ALA A 542 -16.64 22.31 31.66
CA ALA A 542 -16.53 23.35 30.65
C ALA A 542 -17.66 24.36 30.82
N TRP A 543 -17.29 25.63 30.81
CA TRP A 543 -18.20 26.77 30.80
C TRP A 543 -17.82 27.73 29.66
N ALA A 544 -18.78 28.14 28.86
CA ALA A 544 -18.61 29.07 27.75
C ALA A 544 -19.86 29.94 27.61
N ASP A 545 -19.69 31.25 27.63
CA ASP A 545 -20.76 32.24 27.49
C ASP A 545 -20.84 32.68 26.02
N ALA A 546 -21.52 31.86 25.22
CA ALA A 546 -21.76 32.14 23.81
C ALA A 546 -23.17 32.69 23.61
N GLU A 547 -23.33 33.64 22.68
CA GLU A 547 -24.66 34.09 22.29
C GLU A 547 -25.43 32.94 21.62
N SER A 548 -26.73 32.85 21.90
CA SER A 548 -27.55 31.74 21.45
C SER A 548 -27.85 31.74 19.96
N ASP A 549 -28.17 32.90 19.38
CA ASP A 549 -28.39 33.02 17.93
C ASP A 549 -27.10 33.38 17.21
N GLN A 550 -26.51 32.39 16.53
CA GLN A 550 -25.34 32.57 15.65
C GLN A 550 -25.66 32.24 14.18
N ASN A 551 -26.94 32.04 13.84
CA ASN A 551 -27.35 31.67 12.47
C ASN A 551 -27.30 32.83 11.48
N TYR A 552 -26.97 34.03 11.94
CA TYR A 552 -26.59 35.15 11.10
C TYR A 552 -25.19 35.00 10.50
N ILE A 553 -24.36 34.06 11.00
CA ILE A 553 -23.02 33.75 10.48
C ILE A 553 -23.15 32.63 9.43
N PRO A 554 -22.64 32.82 8.19
CA PRO A 554 -22.62 31.75 7.19
C PRO A 554 -21.87 30.51 7.70
N ASP A 555 -22.24 29.34 7.17
CA ASP A 555 -21.48 28.11 7.41
C ASP A 555 -20.37 28.00 6.36
N PHE A 556 -19.12 28.21 6.78
CA PHE A 556 -17.95 28.11 5.92
C PHE A 556 -17.21 26.79 6.12
N ASP A 557 -16.95 26.42 7.38
CA ASP A 557 -16.16 25.24 7.77
C ASP A 557 -16.72 24.49 8.99
N THR A 558 -18.01 24.69 9.29
CA THR A 558 -18.63 24.18 10.51
C THR A 558 -19.45 22.92 10.24
N GLY A 559 -19.43 22.01 11.20
CA GLY A 559 -20.16 20.76 11.13
C GLY A 559 -20.25 20.14 12.51
N ILE A 560 -21.15 19.17 12.66
CA ILE A 560 -21.28 18.40 13.90
C ILE A 560 -20.39 17.16 13.79
N ARG A 561 -19.60 16.91 14.82
CA ARG A 561 -18.68 15.77 14.82
C ARG A 561 -19.46 14.48 15.10
N SER A 562 -19.22 13.44 14.30
CA SER A 562 -19.70 12.08 14.61
C SER A 562 -19.08 11.59 15.92
N PHE A 563 -19.81 10.77 16.69
CA PHE A 563 -19.40 10.41 18.04
C PHE A 563 -18.04 9.70 18.12
N ARG A 564 -17.20 10.15 19.06
CA ARG A 564 -16.07 9.39 19.62
C ARG A 564 -16.00 9.61 21.12
N PHE A 565 -15.53 8.61 21.87
CA PHE A 565 -15.50 8.70 23.34
C PHE A 565 -14.70 9.91 23.86
N ASP A 566 -13.62 10.31 23.18
CA ASP A 566 -12.80 11.46 23.54
C ASP A 566 -13.54 12.81 23.40
N GLN A 567 -14.62 12.86 22.61
CA GLN A 567 -15.39 14.09 22.41
C GLN A 567 -16.14 14.53 23.68
N LEU A 568 -16.35 13.62 24.64
CA LEU A 568 -16.91 13.98 25.95
C LEU A 568 -16.05 15.01 26.70
N PHE A 569 -14.76 15.12 26.37
CA PHE A 569 -13.81 16.03 27.01
C PHE A 569 -13.46 17.23 26.14
N ARG A 570 -14.35 17.60 25.22
CA ARG A 570 -14.25 18.84 24.43
C ARG A 570 -15.25 19.85 24.95
N ARG A 571 -14.87 21.14 24.94
CA ARG A 571 -15.81 22.23 25.23
C ARG A 571 -16.86 22.39 24.14
N ASP A 572 -16.44 22.31 22.88
CA ASP A 572 -17.26 22.63 21.72
C ASP A 572 -17.74 21.38 20.99
N ARG A 573 -18.97 21.42 20.51
CA ARG A 573 -19.63 20.34 19.76
C ARG A 573 -19.44 20.49 18.24
N PHE A 574 -19.07 21.68 17.78
CA PHE A 574 -18.88 21.99 16.37
C PHE A 574 -17.41 21.79 15.92
N THR A 575 -17.21 21.59 14.62
CA THR A 575 -15.91 21.75 13.94
C THR A 575 -15.72 23.18 13.45
N GLY A 576 -14.51 23.52 13.00
CA GLY A 576 -14.23 24.83 12.42
C GLY A 576 -14.27 25.96 13.44
N GLY A 577 -14.94 27.04 13.08
CA GLY A 577 -15.05 28.22 13.93
C GLY A 577 -16.27 29.10 13.70
N ASP A 578 -17.23 28.73 12.85
CA ASP A 578 -18.40 29.60 12.61
C ASP A 578 -19.49 29.45 13.65
N ARG A 579 -19.53 28.33 14.36
CA ARG A 579 -20.32 28.16 15.58
C ARG A 579 -19.39 27.90 16.75
N VAL A 580 -19.56 28.67 17.82
CA VAL A 580 -18.94 28.38 19.11
C VAL A 580 -20.05 28.04 20.08
N GLY A 581 -20.07 26.76 20.50
CA GLY A 581 -21.12 26.25 21.37
C GLY A 581 -21.10 26.90 22.75
N ASP A 582 -22.29 27.25 23.23
CA ASP A 582 -22.53 27.53 24.63
C ASP A 582 -22.28 26.26 25.47
N ALA A 583 -21.69 26.44 26.66
CA ALA A 583 -21.37 25.31 27.53
C ALA A 583 -21.57 25.68 28.99
N ASN A 584 -22.23 24.79 29.72
CA ASN A 584 -22.18 24.76 31.18
C ASN A 584 -22.38 23.31 31.59
N GLN A 585 -21.28 22.55 31.58
CA GLN A 585 -21.35 21.09 31.58
C GLN A 585 -20.26 20.44 32.41
N LEU A 586 -20.60 19.31 33.03
CA LEU A 586 -19.66 18.43 33.72
C LEU A 586 -19.70 17.04 33.09
N THR A 587 -18.58 16.65 32.50
CA THR A 587 -18.33 15.29 32.04
C THR A 587 -17.77 14.45 33.18
N VAL A 588 -18.37 13.28 33.39
CA VAL A 588 -17.89 12.27 34.32
C VAL A 588 -17.60 11.01 33.53
N ALA A 589 -16.38 10.52 33.60
CA ALA A 589 -15.97 9.31 32.91
C ALA A 589 -15.07 8.43 33.77
N LEU A 590 -15.09 7.14 33.48
CA LEU A 590 -14.28 6.12 34.11
C LEU A 590 -13.68 5.24 33.02
N THR A 591 -12.35 5.18 32.97
CA THR A 591 -11.63 4.26 32.09
C THR A 591 -10.91 3.22 32.93
N SER A 592 -10.89 1.97 32.49
CA SER A 592 -10.05 0.93 33.09
C SER A 592 -9.26 0.22 32.01
N ARG A 593 -7.94 0.11 32.20
CA ARG A 593 -7.03 -0.57 31.27
C ARG A 593 -6.42 -1.79 31.92
N PHE A 594 -6.16 -2.82 31.12
CA PHE A 594 -5.51 -4.05 31.54
C PHE A 594 -4.24 -4.22 30.71
N ASN A 595 -3.10 -3.93 31.31
CA ASN A 595 -1.81 -3.99 30.65
C ASN A 595 -1.07 -5.25 31.08
N ASP A 596 -0.63 -6.05 30.12
CA ASP A 596 0.19 -7.24 30.34
C ASP A 596 1.55 -6.80 30.91
N LEU A 597 1.92 -7.34 32.08
CA LEU A 597 3.16 -6.95 32.77
C LEU A 597 4.42 -7.58 32.15
N LEU A 598 4.29 -8.62 31.32
CA LEU A 598 5.42 -9.27 30.65
C LEU A 598 5.75 -8.58 29.32
N THR A 599 4.71 -8.26 28.54
CA THR A 599 4.87 -7.70 27.18
C THR A 599 4.71 -6.18 27.14
N GLY A 600 4.03 -5.59 28.13
CA GLY A 600 3.64 -4.18 28.13
C GLY A 600 2.41 -3.86 27.27
N ALA A 601 1.79 -4.86 26.63
CA ALA A 601 0.65 -4.66 25.73
C ALA A 601 -0.65 -4.34 26.49
N GLU A 602 -1.43 -3.39 25.98
CA GLU A 602 -2.81 -3.12 26.43
C GLU A 602 -3.75 -4.22 25.89
N ARG A 603 -4.19 -5.13 26.77
CA ARG A 603 -5.05 -6.28 26.45
C ARG A 603 -6.52 -5.96 26.51
N ALA A 604 -6.92 -4.97 27.32
CA ALA A 604 -8.29 -4.51 27.39
C ALA A 604 -8.35 -3.04 27.83
N ARG A 605 -9.29 -2.30 27.25
CA ARG A 605 -9.71 -0.96 27.69
C ARG A 605 -11.23 -0.90 27.70
N VAL A 606 -11.77 -0.45 28.82
CA VAL A 606 -13.20 -0.21 28.97
C VAL A 606 -13.39 1.21 29.47
N SER A 607 -14.15 2.01 28.74
CA SER A 607 -14.40 3.41 29.06
C SER A 607 -15.91 3.65 29.10
N VAL A 608 -16.41 4.31 30.14
CA VAL A 608 -17.82 4.73 30.24
C VAL A 608 -17.86 6.17 30.70
N GLY A 609 -18.70 6.99 30.08
CA GLY A 609 -18.82 8.40 30.42
C GLY A 609 -20.18 9.00 30.10
N GLN A 610 -20.49 10.11 30.75
CA GLN A 610 -21.70 10.88 30.53
C GLN A 610 -21.42 12.36 30.80
N VAL A 611 -22.10 13.23 30.04
CA VAL A 611 -22.13 14.67 30.27
C VAL A 611 -23.40 15.05 31.01
N ARG A 612 -23.25 15.84 32.07
CA ARG A 612 -24.35 16.53 32.76
C ARG A 612 -24.35 17.99 32.29
N TYR A 613 -25.46 18.45 31.73
CA TYR A 613 -25.66 19.84 31.35
C TYR A 613 -26.39 20.58 32.50
N PHE A 614 -25.91 21.77 32.85
CA PHE A 614 -26.51 22.62 33.88
C PHE A 614 -27.42 23.70 33.29
N GLU A 615 -27.20 24.05 32.03
CA GLU A 615 -28.02 24.94 31.22
C GLU A 615 -28.34 24.26 29.88
N ASP A 616 -29.41 24.72 29.24
CA ASP A 616 -29.81 24.22 27.93
C ASP A 616 -28.81 24.67 26.89
N ARG A 617 -28.64 23.85 25.86
CA ARG A 617 -27.70 24.07 24.79
C ARG A 617 -28.40 24.82 23.67
N GLU A 618 -28.17 26.11 23.54
CA GLU A 618 -28.96 26.98 22.67
C GLU A 618 -28.32 27.23 21.29
N VAL A 619 -26.99 27.21 21.18
CA VAL A 619 -26.32 27.42 19.89
C VAL A 619 -26.55 26.22 18.98
N ASP A 620 -27.06 26.48 17.78
CA ASP A 620 -27.30 25.49 16.73
C ASP A 620 -26.59 25.84 15.41
N LEU A 621 -26.54 24.84 14.53
CA LEU A 621 -26.20 24.98 13.12
C LEU A 621 -27.48 24.75 12.32
N PHE A 622 -28.25 25.83 12.11
CA PHE A 622 -29.54 25.80 11.39
C PHE A 622 -30.53 24.76 11.92
N GLY A 623 -30.62 24.66 13.25
CA GLY A 623 -31.51 23.73 13.97
C GLY A 623 -30.83 22.46 14.47
N GLU A 624 -29.59 22.19 14.06
CA GLU A 624 -28.83 21.03 14.50
C GLU A 624 -27.90 21.35 15.68
N GLY A 625 -27.80 20.43 16.64
CA GLY A 625 -26.86 20.53 17.77
C GLY A 625 -27.36 21.28 19.02
N ALA A 626 -28.46 22.03 18.95
CA ALA A 626 -29.16 22.56 20.13
C ALA A 626 -29.97 21.47 20.85
N SER A 627 -30.16 21.62 22.16
CA SER A 627 -30.89 20.64 22.98
C SER A 627 -31.19 21.15 24.40
N ASP A 628 -32.40 20.88 24.87
CA ASP A 628 -32.89 21.12 26.23
C ASP A 628 -32.62 19.96 27.20
N ARG A 629 -31.83 18.97 26.78
CA ARG A 629 -31.56 17.78 27.59
C ARG A 629 -30.57 18.12 28.69
N SER A 630 -30.95 17.77 29.92
CA SER A 630 -30.07 17.94 31.08
C SER A 630 -28.93 16.91 31.17
N ARG A 631 -28.89 15.89 30.29
CA ARG A 631 -27.85 14.84 30.25
C ARG A 631 -27.60 14.36 28.83
N SER A 632 -26.36 13.98 28.52
CA SER A 632 -26.06 13.25 27.29
C SER A 632 -26.53 11.79 27.37
N PRO A 633 -26.67 11.10 26.22
CA PRO A 633 -26.60 9.66 26.19
C PRO A 633 -25.35 9.13 26.91
N LEU A 634 -25.45 7.92 27.44
CA LEU A 634 -24.33 7.21 28.04
C LEU A 634 -23.39 6.76 26.93
N ALA A 635 -22.14 7.20 27.00
CA ALA A 635 -21.08 6.82 26.08
C ALA A 635 -20.28 5.64 26.63
N GLY A 636 -20.04 4.65 25.80
CA GLY A 636 -19.23 3.47 26.10
C GLY A 636 -18.19 3.19 25.03
N GLU A 637 -17.01 2.76 25.45
CA GLU A 637 -15.93 2.26 24.59
C GLU A 637 -15.40 0.94 25.17
N LEU A 638 -15.14 -0.03 24.30
CA LEU A 638 -14.52 -1.31 24.62
C LEU A 638 -13.47 -1.62 23.55
N VAL A 639 -12.24 -1.86 23.97
CA VAL A 639 -11.17 -2.42 23.13
C VAL A 639 -10.66 -3.67 23.83
N LEU A 640 -10.66 -4.81 23.17
CA LEU A 640 -10.17 -6.08 23.69
C LEU A 640 -9.21 -6.72 22.70
N ASN A 641 -8.01 -7.03 23.17
CA ASN A 641 -6.94 -7.74 22.46
C ASN A 641 -6.52 -8.97 23.28
N PRO A 642 -7.41 -9.99 23.43
CA PRO A 642 -7.15 -11.14 24.30
C PRO A 642 -5.90 -11.93 23.90
N ILE A 643 -5.58 -11.95 22.62
CA ILE A 643 -4.39 -12.53 22.00
C ILE A 643 -3.90 -11.59 20.90
N ASP A 644 -2.66 -11.74 20.42
CA ASP A 644 -2.02 -10.79 19.50
C ASP A 644 -2.70 -10.69 18.12
N ASN A 645 -3.56 -11.64 17.79
CA ASN A 645 -4.16 -11.82 16.48
C ASN A 645 -5.70 -11.78 16.50
N LEU A 646 -6.29 -11.33 17.60
CA LEU A 646 -7.72 -11.11 17.76
C LEU A 646 -7.96 -9.77 18.43
N GLU A 647 -8.73 -8.91 17.76
CA GLU A 647 -9.08 -7.58 18.23
C GLU A 647 -10.59 -7.36 18.15
N LEU A 648 -11.19 -6.87 19.23
CA LEU A 648 -12.59 -6.42 19.27
C LEU A 648 -12.61 -4.96 19.69
N ARG A 649 -13.18 -4.10 18.85
CA ARG A 649 -13.48 -2.70 19.16
C ARG A 649 -14.98 -2.50 19.17
N SER A 650 -15.51 -1.82 20.18
CA SER A 650 -16.92 -1.45 20.24
C SER A 650 -17.07 -0.08 20.87
N SER A 651 -17.96 0.73 20.30
CA SER A 651 -18.34 2.04 20.80
C SER A 651 -19.86 2.16 20.75
N LEU A 652 -20.46 2.80 21.75
CA LEU A 652 -21.90 2.86 21.93
C LEU A 652 -22.31 4.19 22.53
N LEU A 653 -23.35 4.80 21.96
CA LEU A 653 -24.15 5.86 22.56
C LEU A 653 -25.54 5.31 22.89
N TRP A 654 -25.83 5.18 24.18
CA TRP A 654 -27.12 4.70 24.65
C TRP A 654 -27.89 5.79 25.40
N ASP A 655 -29.04 6.15 24.88
CA ASP A 655 -29.92 7.13 25.50
C ASP A 655 -30.79 6.47 26.58
N HIS A 656 -30.48 6.80 27.83
CA HIS A 656 -31.18 6.29 29.00
C HIS A 656 -32.62 6.81 29.17
N GLU A 657 -32.97 7.95 28.57
CA GLU A 657 -34.31 8.53 28.67
C GLU A 657 -35.26 7.84 27.70
N THR A 658 -34.83 7.67 26.45
CA THR A 658 -35.60 6.97 25.41
C THR A 658 -35.45 5.46 25.46
N ARG A 659 -34.45 4.96 26.22
CA ARG A 659 -34.03 3.54 26.31
C ARG A 659 -33.61 2.95 24.97
N LYS A 660 -33.01 3.77 24.12
CA LYS A 660 -32.62 3.38 22.78
C LYS A 660 -31.14 3.67 22.54
N THR A 661 -30.51 2.86 21.70
CA THR A 661 -29.20 3.18 21.15
C THR A 661 -29.37 4.31 20.13
N GLU A 662 -28.50 5.31 20.16
CA GLU A 662 -28.43 6.37 19.15
C GLU A 662 -27.37 6.04 18.10
N GLU A 663 -26.17 5.66 18.55
CA GLU A 663 -25.08 5.21 17.68
C GLU A 663 -24.39 3.99 18.28
N GLY A 664 -23.91 3.10 17.44
CA GLY A 664 -23.14 1.93 17.85
C GLY A 664 -22.24 1.43 16.73
N ARG A 665 -20.95 1.27 17.00
CA ARG A 665 -20.00 0.69 16.05
C ARG A 665 -19.23 -0.41 16.73
N SER A 666 -19.27 -1.62 16.17
CA SER A 666 -18.55 -2.79 16.65
C SER A 666 -17.74 -3.41 15.51
N GLN A 667 -16.52 -3.83 15.79
CA GLN A 667 -15.63 -4.44 14.81
C GLN A 667 -14.81 -5.53 15.48
N LEU A 668 -14.86 -6.74 14.92
CA LEU A 668 -14.06 -7.88 15.29
C LEU A 668 -13.08 -8.16 14.15
N ILE A 669 -11.80 -8.26 14.45
CA ILE A 669 -10.73 -8.53 13.51
C ILE A 669 -9.95 -9.74 14.02
N PHE A 670 -9.82 -10.76 13.18
CA PHE A 670 -8.99 -11.92 13.42
C PHE A 670 -8.02 -12.10 12.26
N HIS A 671 -6.78 -12.44 12.57
CA HIS A 671 -5.82 -12.91 11.58
C HIS A 671 -5.00 -14.07 12.12
N SER A 672 -4.33 -14.82 11.24
CA SER A 672 -3.23 -15.69 11.66
C SER A 672 -1.92 -14.88 11.77
N GLU A 673 -0.89 -15.44 12.42
CA GLU A 673 0.42 -14.76 12.55
C GLU A 673 1.05 -14.40 11.18
N ASP A 674 0.82 -15.24 10.17
CA ASP A 674 1.27 -15.06 8.79
C ASP A 674 0.27 -14.31 7.90
N TYR A 675 -0.87 -13.86 8.44
CA TYR A 675 -1.98 -13.24 7.71
C TYR A 675 -2.55 -14.12 6.57
N ARG A 676 -2.25 -15.43 6.62
CA ARG A 676 -2.91 -16.57 5.92
C ARG A 676 -4.43 -16.43 5.90
N TYR A 677 -4.93 -16.37 7.12
CA TYR A 677 -6.33 -16.27 7.46
C TYR A 677 -6.61 -14.84 7.89
N LEU A 678 -7.70 -14.27 7.37
CA LEU A 678 -8.22 -12.98 7.77
C LEU A 678 -9.73 -13.10 7.89
N ALA A 679 -10.29 -12.58 8.96
CA ALA A 679 -11.73 -12.51 9.15
C ALA A 679 -12.07 -11.21 9.88
N THR A 680 -12.99 -10.45 9.30
CA THR A 680 -13.47 -9.19 9.85
C THR A 680 -15.00 -9.23 9.92
N LEU A 681 -15.54 -8.75 11.04
CA LEU A 681 -16.98 -8.56 11.22
C LEU A 681 -17.19 -7.17 11.81
N GLY A 682 -17.75 -6.27 11.02
CA GLY A 682 -18.16 -4.94 11.41
C GLY A 682 -19.68 -4.84 11.51
N HIS A 683 -20.15 -4.04 12.44
CA HIS A 683 -21.54 -3.62 12.52
C HIS A 683 -21.60 -2.15 12.93
N THR A 684 -22.30 -1.34 12.15
CA THR A 684 -22.48 0.10 12.37
C THR A 684 -23.97 0.39 12.41
N TYR A 685 -24.40 1.08 13.45
CA TYR A 685 -25.76 1.55 13.66
C TYR A 685 -25.70 3.05 13.96
N SER A 686 -26.46 3.85 13.23
CA SER A 686 -26.67 5.27 13.48
C SER A 686 -28.15 5.56 13.28
N ARG A 687 -28.85 5.93 14.36
CA ARG A 687 -30.23 6.41 14.24
C ARG A 687 -30.31 7.75 13.51
N PRO A 688 -29.49 8.77 13.82
CA PRO A 688 -29.56 10.05 13.13
C PRO A 688 -29.44 9.92 11.61
N ASP A 689 -28.59 9.01 11.14
CA ASP A 689 -28.35 8.77 9.72
C ASP A 689 -29.27 7.69 9.11
N GLU A 690 -30.22 7.15 9.89
CA GLU A 690 -31.07 6.01 9.52
C GLU A 690 -30.28 4.82 8.93
N LEU A 691 -29.11 4.54 9.49
CA LEU A 691 -28.13 3.59 8.97
C LEU A 691 -27.99 2.37 9.88
N GLU A 692 -28.08 1.16 9.33
CA GLU A 692 -27.69 -0.07 10.02
C GLU A 692 -27.01 -1.03 9.06
N GLN A 693 -25.69 -1.12 9.15
CA GLN A 693 -24.88 -1.89 8.21
C GLN A 693 -24.05 -2.96 8.91
N THR A 694 -23.97 -4.13 8.26
CA THR A 694 -23.07 -5.22 8.66
C THR A 694 -22.07 -5.46 7.54
N ASP A 695 -20.78 -5.47 7.88
CA ASP A 695 -19.67 -5.70 6.96
C ASP A 695 -18.92 -6.97 7.37
N ILE A 696 -18.91 -7.96 6.50
CA ILE A 696 -18.21 -9.23 6.72
C ILE A 696 -17.11 -9.34 5.67
N GLY A 697 -15.86 -9.43 6.10
CA GLY A 697 -14.71 -9.64 5.22
C GLY A 697 -13.96 -10.92 5.61
N THR A 698 -13.44 -11.65 4.64
CA THR A 698 -12.60 -12.81 4.90
C THR A 698 -11.62 -13.10 3.78
N VAL A 699 -10.46 -13.61 4.18
CA VAL A 699 -9.55 -14.33 3.30
C VAL A 699 -9.30 -15.69 3.91
N PHE A 700 -9.65 -16.74 3.17
CA PHE A 700 -9.59 -18.11 3.64
C PHE A 700 -8.76 -18.98 2.68
N PRO A 701 -7.62 -19.54 3.11
CA PRO A 701 -6.86 -20.50 2.30
C PRO A 701 -7.64 -21.81 2.16
N VAL A 702 -8.06 -22.12 0.95
CA VAL A 702 -8.74 -23.39 0.59
C VAL A 702 -7.70 -24.52 0.46
N THR A 703 -6.54 -24.18 -0.07
CA THR A 703 -5.35 -25.04 -0.12
C THR A 703 -4.11 -24.22 0.23
N ASP A 704 -2.91 -24.82 0.17
CA ASP A 704 -1.69 -24.03 0.37
C ASP A 704 -1.46 -22.98 -0.71
N GLN A 705 -1.92 -23.26 -1.93
CA GLN A 705 -1.75 -22.39 -3.10
C GLN A 705 -3.00 -21.55 -3.42
N VAL A 706 -4.20 -21.98 -3.00
CA VAL A 706 -5.47 -21.31 -3.35
C VAL A 706 -6.10 -20.65 -2.13
N SER A 707 -6.38 -19.35 -2.23
CA SER A 707 -7.16 -18.59 -1.25
C SER A 707 -8.48 -18.12 -1.84
N ALA A 708 -9.56 -18.24 -1.07
CA ALA A 708 -10.82 -17.59 -1.35
C ALA A 708 -10.85 -16.23 -0.64
N ILE A 709 -11.39 -15.23 -1.32
CA ILE A 709 -11.55 -13.86 -0.81
C ILE A 709 -13.05 -13.56 -0.83
N GLY A 710 -13.57 -12.99 0.25
CA GLY A 710 -14.98 -12.65 0.38
C GLY A 710 -15.17 -11.35 1.13
N ARG A 711 -16.10 -10.51 0.66
CA ARG A 711 -16.67 -9.40 1.43
C ARG A 711 -18.16 -9.30 1.16
N TRP A 712 -18.94 -8.94 2.17
CA TRP A 712 -20.35 -8.65 2.03
C TRP A 712 -20.75 -7.52 2.96
N VAL A 713 -21.33 -6.48 2.38
CA VAL A 713 -21.89 -5.33 3.09
C VAL A 713 -23.40 -5.33 2.90
N TRP A 714 -24.12 -5.41 4.02
CA TRP A 714 -25.57 -5.49 4.07
C TRP A 714 -26.14 -4.32 4.86
N ASP A 715 -27.15 -3.65 4.31
CA ASP A 715 -27.94 -2.62 4.98
C ASP A 715 -29.27 -3.22 5.46
N SER A 716 -29.40 -3.34 6.78
CA SER A 716 -30.57 -3.90 7.45
C SER A 716 -31.75 -2.93 7.53
N GLN A 717 -31.52 -1.60 7.44
CA GLN A 717 -32.62 -0.62 7.43
C GLN A 717 -33.32 -0.65 6.08
N LEU A 718 -32.55 -0.71 4.99
CA LEU A 718 -33.06 -0.69 3.62
C LEU A 718 -33.29 -2.10 3.02
N ASP A 719 -33.03 -3.16 3.79
CA ASP A 719 -33.17 -4.57 3.39
C ASP A 719 -32.46 -4.86 2.04
N ARG A 720 -31.24 -4.31 1.88
CA ARG A 720 -30.48 -4.39 0.62
C ARG A 720 -29.00 -4.69 0.82
N THR A 721 -28.40 -5.32 -0.19
CA THR A 721 -26.95 -5.49 -0.26
C THR A 721 -26.32 -4.21 -0.82
N VAL A 722 -25.36 -3.65 -0.09
CA VAL A 722 -24.61 -2.46 -0.50
C VAL A 722 -23.43 -2.85 -1.39
N GLY A 723 -22.79 -3.97 -1.10
CA GLY A 723 -21.69 -4.47 -1.92
C GLY A 723 -21.32 -5.90 -1.60
N THR A 724 -20.78 -6.60 -2.60
CA THR A 724 -20.20 -7.94 -2.46
C THR A 724 -18.85 -7.99 -3.14
N LEU A 725 -17.96 -8.82 -2.61
CA LEU A 725 -16.71 -9.17 -3.26
C LEU A 725 -16.53 -10.68 -3.08
N ALA A 726 -16.26 -11.39 -4.15
CA ALA A 726 -15.99 -12.82 -4.14
C ALA A 726 -14.86 -13.12 -5.12
N GLY A 727 -13.76 -13.68 -4.63
CA GLY A 727 -12.58 -13.92 -5.45
C GLY A 727 -11.86 -15.21 -5.11
N LEU A 728 -11.06 -15.66 -6.06
CA LEU A 728 -10.10 -16.74 -5.90
C LEU A 728 -8.72 -16.24 -6.28
N GLU A 729 -7.74 -16.69 -5.51
CA GLU A 729 -6.35 -16.30 -5.69
C GLU A 729 -5.48 -17.54 -5.64
N TYR A 730 -4.76 -17.80 -6.71
CA TYR A 730 -3.76 -18.85 -6.82
C TYR A 730 -2.36 -18.25 -6.65
N ASN A 731 -1.53 -18.88 -5.82
CA ASN A 731 -0.15 -18.49 -5.59
C ASN A 731 0.76 -19.71 -5.61
N ASN A 732 1.89 -19.57 -6.27
CA ASN A 732 3.04 -20.43 -6.07
C ASN A 732 4.30 -19.58 -5.84
N CYS A 733 5.50 -20.15 -5.89
CA CYS A 733 6.74 -19.40 -5.63
C CYS A 733 7.09 -18.37 -6.70
N CYS A 734 6.69 -18.58 -7.95
CA CYS A 734 7.18 -17.77 -9.07
C CYS A 734 6.09 -16.96 -9.80
N TRP A 735 4.81 -17.20 -9.54
CA TRP A 735 3.71 -16.36 -10.04
C TRP A 735 2.48 -16.38 -9.13
N SER A 736 1.60 -15.42 -9.35
CA SER A 736 0.27 -15.36 -8.74
C SER A 736 -0.80 -15.04 -9.79
N PHE A 737 -2.01 -15.51 -9.54
CA PHE A 737 -3.20 -15.18 -10.32
C PHE A 737 -4.36 -14.90 -9.38
N GLN A 738 -5.05 -13.80 -9.63
CA GLN A 738 -6.21 -13.41 -8.85
C GLN A 738 -7.37 -13.13 -9.79
N VAL A 739 -8.55 -13.62 -9.42
CA VAL A 739 -9.82 -13.26 -10.06
C VAL A 739 -10.81 -12.87 -8.99
N VAL A 740 -11.44 -11.71 -9.13
CA VAL A 740 -12.37 -11.13 -8.17
C VAL A 740 -13.61 -10.64 -8.90
N HIS A 741 -14.76 -11.10 -8.46
CA HIS A 741 -16.05 -10.56 -8.83
C HIS A 741 -16.50 -9.61 -7.73
N GLN A 742 -16.86 -8.38 -8.09
CA GLN A 742 -17.31 -7.38 -7.14
C GLN A 742 -18.62 -6.77 -7.61
N ASN A 743 -19.57 -6.65 -6.69
CA ASN A 743 -20.75 -5.82 -6.86
C ASN A 743 -20.66 -4.61 -5.94
N TYR A 744 -21.07 -3.46 -6.42
CA TYR A 744 -21.09 -2.22 -5.65
C TYR A 744 -22.33 -1.43 -6.01
N LEU A 745 -22.85 -0.68 -5.04
CA LEU A 745 -23.97 0.23 -5.24
C LEU A 745 -23.46 1.47 -5.97
N THR A 746 -24.08 1.81 -7.10
CA THR A 746 -23.84 3.05 -7.82
C THR A 746 -24.65 4.19 -7.21
N ASP A 747 -24.36 5.42 -7.63
CA ASP A 747 -25.09 6.62 -7.20
C ASP A 747 -26.58 6.57 -7.55
N ASP A 748 -26.97 5.82 -8.59
CA ASP A 748 -28.36 5.57 -8.99
C ASP A 748 -29.05 4.49 -8.13
N GLU A 749 -28.41 4.05 -7.04
CA GLU A 749 -28.83 2.96 -6.17
C GLU A 749 -28.98 1.60 -6.89
N GLU A 750 -28.31 1.44 -8.04
CA GLU A 750 -28.27 0.19 -8.78
C GLU A 750 -27.02 -0.62 -8.38
N LEU A 751 -27.14 -1.94 -8.36
CA LEU A 751 -25.99 -2.81 -8.13
C LEU A 751 -25.29 -3.08 -9.46
N ASP A 752 -24.15 -2.44 -9.65
CA ASP A 752 -23.26 -2.73 -10.78
C ASP A 752 -22.27 -3.85 -10.42
N THR A 753 -21.79 -4.56 -11.44
CA THR A 753 -20.95 -5.75 -11.32
C THR A 753 -19.68 -5.62 -12.15
N ARG A 754 -18.53 -5.84 -11.53
CA ARG A 754 -17.23 -5.87 -12.20
C ARG A 754 -16.47 -7.17 -11.96
N LEU A 755 -15.82 -7.67 -13.01
CA LEU A 755 -14.90 -8.81 -12.95
C LEU A 755 -13.46 -8.33 -13.12
N LEU A 756 -12.67 -8.49 -12.06
CA LEU A 756 -11.28 -8.10 -11.97
C LEU A 756 -10.39 -9.34 -12.07
N PHE A 757 -9.34 -9.30 -12.89
CA PHE A 757 -8.28 -10.32 -12.84
C PHE A 757 -6.88 -9.70 -12.90
N ARG A 758 -5.93 -10.37 -12.26
CA ARG A 758 -4.53 -9.94 -12.13
C ARG A 758 -3.61 -11.15 -12.25
N ILE A 759 -2.51 -10.99 -12.98
CA ILE A 759 -1.42 -11.98 -13.05
C ILE A 759 -0.12 -11.27 -12.70
N GLU A 760 0.67 -11.86 -11.80
CA GLU A 760 1.95 -11.31 -11.38
C GLU A 760 3.04 -12.38 -11.50
N LEU A 761 4.17 -12.02 -12.12
CA LEU A 761 5.35 -12.88 -12.20
C LEU A 761 6.34 -12.42 -11.12
N LYS A 762 6.59 -13.28 -10.13
CA LYS A 762 7.40 -12.94 -8.94
C LYS A 762 8.88 -12.85 -9.29
N GLY A 763 9.55 -11.84 -8.75
CA GLY A 763 10.98 -11.60 -8.93
C GLY A 763 11.35 -10.83 -10.21
N LEU A 764 10.38 -10.43 -11.04
CA LEU A 764 10.61 -9.53 -12.17
C LEU A 764 10.43 -8.04 -11.81
N GLY A 765 10.09 -7.69 -10.57
CA GLY A 765 9.90 -6.29 -10.18
C GLY A 765 8.65 -5.69 -10.84
N GLY A 766 7.51 -5.81 -10.16
CA GLY A 766 6.23 -5.35 -10.68
C GLY A 766 5.12 -5.54 -9.65
N SER A 767 5.18 -4.79 -8.55
CA SER A 767 4.10 -4.74 -7.57
C SER A 767 3.90 -3.29 -7.09
N GLY A 768 3.04 -2.56 -7.80
CA GLY A 768 2.60 -1.23 -7.40
C GLY A 768 1.48 -0.79 -8.32
N GLY A 769 0.29 -0.57 -7.78
CA GLY A 769 -0.83 0.06 -8.50
C GLY A 769 -2.19 -0.63 -8.31
N ALA A 770 -2.28 -1.96 -8.42
CA ALA A 770 -3.59 -2.64 -8.43
C ALA A 770 -4.03 -3.28 -7.09
N SER A 771 -3.25 -3.11 -6.01
CA SER A 771 -3.51 -3.71 -4.69
C SER A 771 -4.59 -2.95 -3.89
N ASP A 772 -4.75 -1.66 -4.17
CA ASP A 772 -5.35 -0.73 -3.21
C ASP A 772 -6.87 -0.94 -3.06
N ASN A 773 -7.55 -1.31 -4.15
CA ASN A 773 -9.00 -1.54 -4.12
C ASN A 773 -9.47 -2.70 -3.20
N ILE A 774 -8.67 -3.75 -2.99
CA ILE A 774 -9.02 -4.87 -2.09
C ILE A 774 -8.46 -4.60 -0.68
N ALA A 775 -7.29 -3.98 -0.62
CA ALA A 775 -6.67 -3.50 0.61
C ALA A 775 -7.60 -2.60 1.42
N ASP A 776 -8.22 -1.62 0.75
CA ASP A 776 -9.17 -0.69 1.36
C ASP A 776 -10.50 -1.37 1.73
N ALA A 777 -10.85 -2.45 1.02
CA ALA A 777 -12.08 -3.18 1.24
C ALA A 777 -12.00 -4.15 2.44
N ILE A 778 -10.85 -4.78 2.69
CA ILE A 778 -10.68 -5.78 3.76
C ILE A 778 -9.52 -5.36 4.67
N TYR A 779 -9.88 -4.91 5.88
CA TYR A 779 -8.90 -4.49 6.89
C TYR A 779 -7.83 -5.57 7.14
N GLY A 780 -6.55 -5.19 7.00
CA GLY A 780 -5.40 -6.08 7.17
C GLY A 780 -4.93 -6.80 5.90
N TYR A 781 -5.63 -6.65 4.77
CA TYR A 781 -5.23 -7.25 3.50
C TYR A 781 -3.89 -6.70 2.96
N ASP A 782 -3.59 -5.42 3.18
CA ASP A 782 -2.27 -4.85 2.86
C ASP A 782 -1.12 -5.55 3.58
N GLU A 783 -1.30 -5.80 4.88
CA GLU A 783 -0.26 -6.44 5.69
C GLU A 783 -0.02 -7.88 5.22
N ARG A 784 -1.08 -8.56 4.76
CA ARG A 784 -0.99 -9.86 4.07
C ARG A 784 -0.16 -9.75 2.80
N GLU A 785 -0.46 -8.81 1.89
CA GLU A 785 0.28 -8.66 0.64
C GLU A 785 1.76 -8.32 0.90
N ARG A 786 2.05 -7.40 1.82
CA ARG A 786 3.44 -7.05 2.21
C ARG A 786 4.24 -8.26 2.70
N ARG A 787 3.65 -9.08 3.58
CA ARG A 787 4.31 -10.29 4.12
C ARG A 787 4.48 -11.38 3.06
N ARG A 788 3.64 -11.41 2.03
CA ARG A 788 3.71 -12.38 0.93
C ARG A 788 4.78 -12.07 -0.08
N PHE A 789 4.96 -10.80 -0.42
CA PHE A 789 5.92 -10.35 -1.42
C PHE A 789 7.23 -9.84 -0.82
N GLY A 790 7.37 -9.95 0.51
CA GLY A 790 8.64 -9.73 1.19
C GLY A 790 9.12 -8.28 1.12
N ASN A 791 8.22 -7.31 1.24
CA ASN A 791 8.59 -5.89 1.33
C ASN A 791 8.61 -5.47 2.82
N PRO A 792 9.70 -5.71 3.57
CA PRO A 792 9.83 -5.15 4.90
C PRO A 792 9.85 -3.63 4.80
N ARG A 793 9.11 -2.97 5.70
CA ARG A 793 9.11 -1.50 5.87
C ARG A 793 10.54 -0.96 5.70
N ARG A 794 10.77 -0.12 4.70
CA ARG A 794 11.85 0.87 4.77
C ARG A 794 11.40 2.01 5.66
#